data_AF-A0A1Q6DNW8-F1
#
_entry.id   AF-A0A1Q6DNW8-F1
#
_cell.length_a   1.000
_cell.length_b   1.000
_cell.length_c   1.000
_cell.angle_alpha   90.00
_cell.angle_beta   90.00
_cell.angle_gamma   90.00
#
_symmetry.space_group_name_H-M   'P 1'
#
loop_
_entity.id
_entity.type
_entity.pdbx_description
1 polymer ?
#
loop_
_entity_poly.entity_id
_entity_poly.type
_entity_poly.pdbx_seq_one_letter_code
_entity_poly.pdbx_strand_id
1 'polypeptide(L)'
;MKKTRIGNFGIFLLCSIMMLVWSGGALAAKPSPTTGTLKGKVTVSGTNTTIPGALITAAGSAGQFTVLTGSRGTYTLSLPAGSYNVTAAAAGYNNQTLPATITVGVTTTLNFSLTKIVASTGIIRGTVTDSATGAAIAGAQVTTSIGGYSAVTDSAGSYVMNSVTAGTYTVTAAATGYTPKSAQTTVQVGLTSTVNFTLDVLVVAVGITSLTADPVSFIEAQTVSINLAAIITGTPSSFTWTQVAGPKVPLTGVSATSAVADVSLLAVAAEADLVFRLVLDGDISRDVTVAVQPADMVPVLGANAQIGGSTTAVARFQFGGAEWCLFNIGTELNATPVGAVKGPVYKVVLPEFTFGIEVVSYNGSMYALAAIGNSGIAVVNITDPAQMSVVSVTPVNYYMDNVTFTETGGSILTGNIMASTSAPIADVVSDGTDLYIADNKFGIHKTSLANLFNRVLEADGTLLIDSEVCTVQYAGEAPWGGPISLKLVNQKLFAAMGVLGLGIFDPAGLQQIARYNLYTDEARTEDFFGAMAITQTASSDSVSGDLFLDDFTGMPDYRQVNYEITVVMKGTGTGEPTPWADLERSGKWYYEALDVDVAEQNGRSIAYIACSLGGVLAVDVTGYENASAANFLTAPFLGYFPAVAANGPYDTESMPASLLPYEGAGMLKEAGVTGVEVNGNQLYLTDHFAGLVILDNAATPDSSWHSAAYPYNNDTDGIADNNVPDFEDITSYDMSPWDPLDNESLPKCFYEAPALLATRELNGHGYTLQLMDAPALTTAGSVDVLECSGAGGFVFVDIPNIAAPLMEDRFSILAYFPTTGEIGAAVDGTATQTIAIGHAAGVDATEHYLYVSDGPHGVSAWQITDAMGYPTDDIHLVGNTLQDEYPIDGIYPASHTVRNVVDAERGKTWALCAGNGMRRVPIDLVEAGAGLVGAPILMPLAQTDSFEHNADWGVVPTFNYQDQAYDVEFEGNYAFVADGTNGLTIYDVTKDPTNKNSGFFVGNIGYNLGNPLLGTSSGVELWTDAATGKKYAVLATGPYGVGIVDVSDLGNMRLVKVFQPIKYEDGDVGVADGQAIDVEVIGDKAYFTYDSFGVLCYAMADLIAAVPEGVSPTELFLKNMDGTVVYDYRPVALGRFKLQYVPGYETVSGGAVRMDYTQQNGGLYLYVGFGEAGLVKINYTDSANPLLAGIHDTAAEAVDVVIANGRLYVADGGGGLVFLK
;
A
#
# COMPACT_ATOMS: atom_id res chain seq x y z
N MET A 1 -88.92 49.86 -12.45
CA MET A 1 -88.08 49.18 -11.43
C MET A 1 -86.68 49.78 -11.54
N LYS A 2 -85.95 50.20 -10.50
CA LYS A 2 -86.07 50.11 -9.02
C LYS A 2 -86.05 48.65 -8.53
N LYS A 3 -84.98 48.16 -7.90
CA LYS A 3 -84.64 48.23 -6.45
C LYS A 3 -83.26 47.54 -6.22
N THR A 4 -82.41 47.75 -5.19
CA THR A 4 -82.29 48.78 -4.11
C THR A 4 -80.85 48.80 -3.53
N ARG A 5 -80.48 49.92 -2.86
CA ARG A 5 -79.74 50.12 -1.57
C ARG A 5 -79.11 48.90 -0.85
N ILE A 6 -78.04 49.02 -0.02
CA ILE A 6 -77.63 49.99 1.06
C ILE A 6 -76.09 50.24 0.95
N GLY A 7 -75.35 51.21 1.56
CA GLY A 7 -75.53 52.27 2.59
C GLY A 7 -74.58 52.06 3.82
N ASN A 8 -74.23 53.02 4.69
CA ASN A 8 -74.57 54.46 4.76
C ASN A 8 -73.62 55.29 5.68
N PHE A 9 -73.19 56.48 5.22
CA PHE A 9 -72.68 57.70 5.93
C PHE A 9 -72.61 58.85 4.86
N GLY A 10 -72.30 60.14 5.10
CA GLY A 10 -71.90 60.96 6.26
C GLY A 10 -70.68 61.85 5.92
N ILE A 11 -70.54 63.13 6.31
CA ILE A 11 -71.39 64.10 7.03
C ILE A 11 -71.11 65.53 6.45
N PHE A 12 -72.15 66.26 5.97
CA PHE A 12 -72.35 67.75 5.93
C PHE A 12 -71.33 68.75 5.26
N LEU A 13 -71.63 69.98 4.75
CA LEU A 13 -72.82 70.88 4.61
C LEU A 13 -72.55 72.12 3.64
N LEU A 14 -73.60 72.88 3.21
CA LEU A 14 -73.63 74.25 2.53
C LEU A 14 -73.17 74.36 1.03
N CYS A 15 -73.43 75.40 0.19
CA CYS A 15 -74.54 76.37 -0.14
C CYS A 15 -74.06 77.39 -1.25
N SER A 16 -74.81 78.31 -1.94
CA SER A 16 -76.25 78.47 -2.32
C SER A 16 -76.57 79.71 -3.22
N ILE A 17 -77.30 79.54 -4.35
CA ILE A 17 -78.53 80.30 -4.80
C ILE A 17 -78.47 81.79 -5.36
N MET A 18 -79.26 82.08 -6.44
CA MET A 18 -79.82 83.40 -6.95
C MET A 18 -78.92 84.49 -7.62
N MET A 19 -79.38 85.54 -8.37
CA MET A 19 -80.52 85.79 -9.33
C MET A 19 -80.41 87.17 -10.07
N LEU A 20 -81.29 87.43 -11.07
CA LEU A 20 -81.64 88.76 -11.71
C LEU A 20 -80.56 89.41 -12.65
N VAL A 21 -80.75 90.54 -13.39
CA VAL A 21 -81.76 91.65 -13.40
C VAL A 21 -82.51 91.82 -14.77
N TRP A 22 -82.51 92.99 -15.47
CA TRP A 22 -83.65 93.44 -16.33
C TRP A 22 -83.38 94.58 -17.38
N SER A 23 -84.40 94.91 -18.20
CA SER A 23 -84.57 95.84 -19.39
C SER A 23 -83.93 97.26 -19.40
N GLY A 24 -83.88 98.05 -20.49
CA GLY A 24 -84.30 97.92 -21.93
C GLY A 24 -84.75 99.26 -22.59
N GLY A 25 -84.93 99.35 -23.93
CA GLY A 25 -85.64 100.49 -24.61
C GLY A 25 -85.22 100.93 -26.06
N ALA A 26 -86.10 101.70 -26.74
CA ALA A 26 -85.95 102.45 -28.03
C ALA A 26 -86.20 101.74 -29.40
N LEU A 27 -86.35 102.53 -30.50
CA LEU A 27 -87.01 102.17 -31.79
C LEU A 27 -86.06 102.07 -33.02
N ALA A 28 -86.40 101.24 -34.04
CA ALA A 28 -85.94 101.42 -35.44
C ALA A 28 -86.67 100.58 -36.53
N ALA A 29 -86.83 101.18 -37.73
CA ALA A 29 -86.75 100.63 -39.11
C ALA A 29 -87.62 99.46 -39.65
N LYS A 30 -87.76 99.44 -40.99
CA LYS A 30 -88.37 98.39 -41.84
C LYS A 30 -87.26 97.46 -42.37
N PRO A 31 -87.42 96.12 -42.38
CA PRO A 31 -86.32 95.19 -42.66
C PRO A 31 -85.94 95.07 -44.14
N SER A 32 -84.63 95.03 -44.38
CA SER A 32 -84.01 94.53 -45.62
C SER A 32 -83.84 93.01 -45.57
N PRO A 33 -83.74 92.30 -46.72
CA PRO A 33 -83.37 90.88 -46.73
C PRO A 33 -81.96 90.65 -46.15
N THR A 34 -81.72 89.47 -45.57
CA THR A 34 -80.52 89.15 -44.78
C THR A 34 -79.74 87.92 -45.25
N THR A 35 -80.21 87.23 -46.29
CA THR A 35 -79.63 85.97 -46.80
C THR A 35 -79.23 86.06 -48.28
N GLY A 36 -78.26 85.23 -48.67
CA GLY A 36 -77.94 84.90 -50.06
C GLY A 36 -78.27 83.43 -50.36
N THR A 37 -77.96 82.97 -51.57
CA THR A 37 -78.19 81.58 -52.01
C THR A 37 -76.88 80.92 -52.42
N LEU A 38 -76.65 79.68 -51.98
CA LEU A 38 -75.61 78.79 -52.47
C LEU A 38 -76.26 77.69 -53.30
N LYS A 39 -75.75 77.39 -54.50
CA LYS A 39 -76.20 76.24 -55.30
C LYS A 39 -75.02 75.48 -55.89
N GLY A 40 -75.25 74.26 -56.37
CA GLY A 40 -74.17 73.43 -56.87
C GLY A 40 -74.56 72.06 -57.38
N LYS A 41 -73.53 71.28 -57.72
CA LYS A 41 -73.62 69.88 -58.16
C LYS A 41 -72.47 69.05 -57.59
N VAL A 42 -72.75 67.78 -57.29
CA VAL A 42 -71.76 66.77 -56.88
C VAL A 42 -71.63 65.69 -57.97
N THR A 43 -70.40 65.39 -58.36
CA THR A 43 -70.06 64.35 -59.34
C THR A 43 -68.97 63.41 -58.82
N VAL A 44 -68.84 62.23 -59.45
CA VAL A 44 -67.72 61.31 -59.21
C VAL A 44 -66.48 61.81 -59.94
N SER A 45 -65.35 61.92 -59.22
CA SER A 45 -64.13 62.52 -59.74
C SER A 45 -63.61 61.82 -61.00
N GLY A 46 -63.15 62.62 -61.97
CA GLY A 46 -62.78 62.16 -63.31
C GLY A 46 -63.95 61.86 -64.25
N THR A 47 -65.21 62.07 -63.84
CA THR A 47 -66.40 61.75 -64.65
C THR A 47 -67.49 62.82 -64.58
N ASN A 48 -68.43 62.79 -65.52
CA ASN A 48 -69.66 63.60 -65.47
C ASN A 48 -70.79 62.96 -64.63
N THR A 49 -70.57 61.76 -64.08
CA THR A 49 -71.55 60.96 -63.33
C THR A 49 -71.94 61.67 -62.04
N THR A 50 -73.24 61.86 -61.83
CA THR A 50 -73.78 62.66 -60.72
C THR A 50 -73.96 61.82 -59.46
N ILE A 51 -73.70 62.38 -58.28
CA ILE A 51 -73.96 61.70 -57.00
C ILE A 51 -75.25 62.27 -56.39
N PRO A 52 -76.41 61.60 -56.53
CA PRO A 52 -77.63 61.92 -55.78
C PRO A 52 -77.51 61.44 -54.33
N GLY A 53 -78.20 62.09 -53.41
CA GLY A 53 -78.16 61.74 -51.98
C GLY A 53 -76.83 62.06 -51.26
N ALA A 54 -75.92 62.82 -51.90
CA ALA A 54 -74.73 63.33 -51.23
C ALA A 54 -75.14 64.42 -50.23
N LEU A 55 -74.64 64.34 -49.00
CA LEU A 55 -74.87 65.34 -47.96
C LEU A 55 -73.94 66.52 -48.16
N ILE A 56 -74.53 67.70 -48.38
CA ILE A 56 -73.86 68.99 -48.34
C ILE A 56 -74.02 69.59 -46.96
N THR A 57 -72.93 70.06 -46.37
CA THR A 57 -72.88 70.73 -45.07
C THR A 57 -72.11 72.04 -45.23
N ALA A 58 -72.80 73.18 -45.15
CA ALA A 58 -72.18 74.50 -45.09
C ALA A 58 -72.07 74.95 -43.63
N ALA A 59 -70.85 75.02 -43.09
CA ALA A 59 -70.57 75.43 -41.72
C ALA A 59 -69.78 76.74 -41.70
N GLY A 60 -70.29 77.73 -40.96
CA GLY A 60 -69.67 79.05 -40.80
C GLY A 60 -70.05 79.69 -39.46
N SER A 61 -69.63 80.92 -39.22
CA SER A 61 -69.92 81.65 -37.96
C SER A 61 -71.41 81.90 -37.72
N ALA A 62 -72.24 81.88 -38.77
CA ALA A 62 -73.69 81.98 -38.69
C ALA A 62 -74.41 80.62 -38.44
N GLY A 63 -73.66 79.52 -38.24
CA GLY A 63 -74.18 78.19 -37.98
C GLY A 63 -73.85 77.15 -39.06
N GLN A 64 -74.43 75.96 -38.89
CA GLN A 64 -74.28 74.82 -39.81
C GLN A 64 -75.62 74.53 -40.50
N PHE A 65 -75.59 74.48 -41.83
CA PHE A 65 -76.75 74.27 -42.68
C PHE A 65 -76.51 73.08 -43.60
N THR A 66 -77.52 72.20 -43.77
CA THR A 66 -77.36 70.96 -44.55
C THR A 66 -78.45 70.78 -45.60
N VAL A 67 -78.11 70.08 -46.69
CA VAL A 67 -79.06 69.65 -47.73
C VAL A 67 -78.52 68.39 -48.42
N LEU A 68 -79.41 67.52 -48.90
CA LEU A 68 -79.04 66.37 -49.75
C LEU A 68 -79.11 66.76 -51.22
N THR A 69 -78.22 66.25 -52.06
CA THR A 69 -78.33 66.42 -53.52
C THR A 69 -79.55 65.69 -54.07
N GLY A 70 -80.31 66.36 -54.93
CA GLY A 70 -81.43 65.76 -55.65
C GLY A 70 -80.99 64.73 -56.69
N SER A 71 -81.96 64.12 -57.39
CA SER A 71 -81.74 63.02 -58.37
C SER A 71 -80.80 63.35 -59.55
N ARG A 72 -80.46 64.63 -59.78
CA ARG A 72 -79.47 65.09 -60.78
C ARG A 72 -78.11 65.47 -60.18
N GLY A 73 -77.87 65.12 -58.92
CA GLY A 73 -76.68 65.48 -58.14
C GLY A 73 -76.61 66.96 -57.73
N THR A 74 -77.68 67.73 -57.90
CA THR A 74 -77.73 69.18 -57.66
C THR A 74 -78.24 69.53 -56.27
N TYR A 75 -77.75 70.63 -55.69
CA TYR A 75 -78.20 71.16 -54.39
C TYR A 75 -78.40 72.68 -54.41
N THR A 76 -79.21 73.18 -53.47
CA THR A 76 -79.42 74.61 -53.20
C THR A 76 -79.65 74.84 -51.70
N LEU A 77 -79.09 75.91 -51.13
CA LEU A 77 -79.25 76.39 -49.76
C LEU A 77 -79.46 77.91 -49.77
N SER A 78 -80.34 78.42 -48.91
CA SER A 78 -80.39 79.86 -48.59
C SER A 78 -79.70 80.09 -47.25
N LEU A 79 -78.67 80.93 -47.23
CA LEU A 79 -77.73 81.08 -46.12
C LEU A 79 -77.60 82.56 -45.71
N PRO A 80 -77.45 82.88 -44.41
CA PRO A 80 -77.01 84.21 -43.98
C PRO A 80 -75.71 84.63 -44.69
N ALA A 81 -75.52 85.92 -44.95
CA ALA A 81 -74.28 86.41 -45.55
C ALA A 81 -73.07 86.17 -44.63
N GLY A 82 -71.95 85.74 -45.22
CA GLY A 82 -70.75 85.31 -44.49
C GLY A 82 -69.95 84.24 -45.23
N SER A 83 -68.84 83.81 -44.63
CA SER A 83 -67.97 82.75 -45.16
C SER A 83 -68.29 81.40 -44.50
N TYR A 84 -68.37 80.36 -45.33
CA TYR A 84 -68.65 78.99 -44.92
C TYR A 84 -67.60 78.04 -45.49
N ASN A 85 -67.20 77.03 -44.72
CA ASN A 85 -66.60 75.81 -45.25
C ASN A 85 -67.74 74.87 -45.64
N VAL A 86 -67.77 74.45 -46.90
CA VAL A 86 -68.84 73.62 -47.45
C VAL A 86 -68.26 72.24 -47.75
N THR A 87 -68.79 71.22 -47.07
CA THR A 87 -68.37 69.81 -47.22
C THR A 87 -69.41 69.04 -48.01
N ALA A 88 -68.97 68.26 -49.01
CA ALA A 88 -69.77 67.24 -49.68
C ALA A 88 -69.32 65.84 -49.24
N ALA A 89 -70.28 65.01 -48.83
CA ALA A 89 -70.05 63.65 -48.34
C ALA A 89 -71.01 62.64 -48.98
N ALA A 90 -70.52 61.44 -49.32
CA ALA A 90 -71.33 60.36 -49.89
C ALA A 90 -70.74 58.98 -49.55
N ALA A 91 -71.60 58.00 -49.26
CA ALA A 91 -71.15 56.65 -48.91
C ALA A 91 -70.35 56.00 -50.05
N GLY A 92 -69.20 55.42 -49.72
CA GLY A 92 -68.26 54.83 -50.68
C GLY A 92 -67.28 55.80 -51.34
N TYR A 93 -67.32 57.10 -50.97
CA TYR A 93 -66.43 58.14 -51.49
C TYR A 93 -65.74 58.88 -50.35
N ASN A 94 -64.55 59.42 -50.64
CA ASN A 94 -63.87 60.36 -49.78
C ASN A 94 -64.58 61.73 -49.82
N ASN A 95 -64.80 62.33 -48.66
CA ASN A 95 -65.44 63.63 -48.52
C ASN A 95 -64.54 64.75 -49.07
N GLN A 96 -65.14 65.84 -49.56
CA GLN A 96 -64.41 67.02 -50.04
C GLN A 96 -64.97 68.29 -49.40
N THR A 97 -64.09 69.16 -48.90
CA THR A 97 -64.45 70.45 -48.30
C THR A 97 -63.86 71.61 -49.10
N LEU A 98 -64.68 72.63 -49.41
CA LEU A 98 -64.29 73.82 -50.16
C LEU A 98 -64.94 75.08 -49.54
N PRO A 99 -64.25 76.23 -49.47
CA PRO A 99 -64.82 77.46 -48.93
C PRO A 99 -65.80 78.14 -49.91
N ALA A 100 -66.81 78.82 -49.37
CA ALA A 100 -67.73 79.68 -50.12
C ALA A 100 -68.10 80.93 -49.32
N THR A 101 -68.10 82.09 -49.97
CA THR A 101 -68.63 83.33 -49.41
C THR A 101 -70.03 83.60 -49.96
N ILE A 102 -70.96 83.95 -49.08
CA ILE A 102 -72.36 84.27 -49.39
C ILE A 102 -72.59 85.76 -49.14
N THR A 103 -73.21 86.43 -50.11
CA THR A 103 -73.58 87.85 -50.03
C THR A 103 -75.09 87.98 -50.11
N VAL A 104 -75.69 88.91 -49.36
CA VAL A 104 -77.14 89.15 -49.34
C VAL A 104 -77.69 89.34 -50.75
N GLY A 105 -78.74 88.60 -51.10
CA GLY A 105 -79.40 88.66 -52.40
C GLY A 105 -78.64 88.03 -53.59
N VAL A 106 -77.40 87.58 -53.40
CA VAL A 106 -76.56 87.00 -54.46
C VAL A 106 -76.67 85.48 -54.49
N THR A 107 -76.54 84.86 -55.67
CA THR A 107 -76.42 83.40 -55.83
C THR A 107 -74.98 82.98 -56.10
N THR A 108 -74.30 82.46 -55.08
CA THR A 108 -72.99 81.79 -55.20
C THR A 108 -73.17 80.38 -55.77
N THR A 109 -72.24 79.91 -56.61
CA THR A 109 -72.25 78.54 -57.16
C THR A 109 -70.94 77.82 -56.83
N LEU A 110 -71.03 76.58 -56.32
CA LEU A 110 -69.89 75.74 -55.94
C LEU A 110 -70.18 74.28 -56.32
N ASN A 111 -69.21 73.55 -56.86
CA ASN A 111 -69.38 72.14 -57.26
C ASN A 111 -68.34 71.25 -56.59
N PHE A 112 -68.64 69.96 -56.41
CA PHE A 112 -67.79 68.97 -55.76
C PHE A 112 -67.57 67.73 -56.63
N SER A 113 -66.41 67.09 -56.44
CA SER A 113 -65.88 66.02 -57.29
C SER A 113 -65.27 64.93 -56.42
N LEU A 114 -66.09 63.97 -55.94
CA LEU A 114 -65.71 63.02 -54.90
C LEU A 114 -65.02 61.77 -55.47
N THR A 115 -63.92 61.34 -54.84
CA THR A 115 -63.12 60.17 -55.26
C THR A 115 -63.54 58.91 -54.51
N LYS A 116 -63.72 57.78 -55.21
CA LYS A 116 -64.19 56.51 -54.63
C LYS A 116 -63.12 55.87 -53.71
N ILE A 117 -63.54 55.18 -52.66
CA ILE A 117 -62.65 54.47 -51.73
C ILE A 117 -62.28 53.08 -52.29
N VAL A 118 -61.04 52.63 -52.03
CA VAL A 118 -60.48 51.31 -52.40
C VAL A 118 -59.65 50.78 -51.21
N ALA A 119 -59.64 49.47 -50.98
CA ALA A 119 -58.94 48.84 -49.85
C ALA A 119 -57.51 48.36 -50.22
N SER A 120 -56.63 48.27 -49.22
CA SER A 120 -55.18 48.00 -49.38
C SER A 120 -54.61 46.94 -48.40
N THR A 121 -55.48 46.16 -47.76
CA THR A 121 -55.12 45.17 -46.72
C THR A 121 -55.47 43.74 -47.14
N GLY A 122 -54.88 42.75 -46.46
CA GLY A 122 -55.19 41.32 -46.54
C GLY A 122 -55.38 40.72 -45.14
N ILE A 123 -55.25 39.39 -45.04
CA ILE A 123 -55.46 38.60 -43.82
C ILE A 123 -54.28 37.64 -43.62
N ILE A 124 -53.78 37.50 -42.38
CA ILE A 124 -52.97 36.34 -41.97
C ILE A 124 -53.86 35.40 -41.14
N ARG A 125 -53.79 34.09 -41.37
CA ARG A 125 -54.45 33.10 -40.50
C ARG A 125 -53.61 31.82 -40.38
N GLY A 126 -53.99 30.94 -39.46
CA GLY A 126 -53.47 29.58 -39.44
C GLY A 126 -53.80 28.85 -38.15
N THR A 127 -53.12 27.73 -37.91
CA THR A 127 -53.23 26.93 -36.68
C THR A 127 -51.91 26.85 -35.95
N VAL A 128 -51.98 26.75 -34.62
CA VAL A 128 -50.86 26.37 -33.74
C VAL A 128 -51.19 25.03 -33.10
N THR A 129 -50.32 24.04 -33.29
CA THR A 129 -50.49 22.66 -32.80
C THR A 129 -49.23 22.18 -32.10
N ASP A 130 -49.41 21.25 -31.16
CA ASP A 130 -48.32 20.50 -30.53
C ASP A 130 -47.69 19.53 -31.54
N SER A 131 -46.35 19.43 -31.55
CA SER A 131 -45.61 18.67 -32.56
C SER A 131 -45.57 17.16 -32.32
N ALA A 132 -45.79 16.68 -31.10
CA ALA A 132 -45.72 15.26 -30.74
C ALA A 132 -47.09 14.54 -30.84
N THR A 133 -48.16 15.24 -30.45
CA THR A 133 -49.54 14.74 -30.39
C THR A 133 -50.42 15.22 -31.54
N GLY A 134 -50.01 16.28 -32.25
CA GLY A 134 -50.84 16.97 -33.24
C GLY A 134 -52.03 17.73 -32.63
N ALA A 135 -52.13 17.83 -31.31
CA ALA A 135 -53.23 18.50 -30.62
C ALA A 135 -53.21 20.02 -30.86
N ALA A 136 -54.39 20.65 -30.80
CA ALA A 136 -54.53 22.08 -30.98
C ALA A 136 -54.08 22.86 -29.73
N ILE A 137 -53.14 23.79 -29.87
CA ILE A 137 -52.69 24.65 -28.76
C ILE A 137 -53.58 25.89 -28.71
N ALA A 138 -54.50 25.90 -27.74
CA ALA A 138 -55.33 27.07 -27.44
C ALA A 138 -54.56 28.09 -26.57
N GLY A 139 -54.85 29.39 -26.73
CA GLY A 139 -54.20 30.44 -25.95
C GLY A 139 -52.78 30.83 -26.39
N ALA A 140 -52.25 30.26 -27.47
CA ALA A 140 -50.96 30.64 -28.04
C ALA A 140 -51.02 32.07 -28.58
N GLN A 141 -50.09 32.91 -28.17
CA GLN A 141 -49.94 34.28 -28.67
C GLN A 141 -49.18 34.24 -29.99
N VAL A 142 -49.79 34.79 -31.05
CA VAL A 142 -49.14 34.97 -32.35
C VAL A 142 -48.98 36.45 -32.64
N THR A 143 -47.81 36.89 -33.11
CA THR A 143 -47.46 38.30 -33.36
C THR A 143 -46.71 38.48 -34.69
N THR A 144 -46.59 39.73 -35.17
CA THR A 144 -45.77 40.08 -36.34
C THR A 144 -44.59 40.99 -35.97
N SER A 145 -43.44 40.78 -36.62
CA SER A 145 -42.20 41.55 -36.39
C SER A 145 -42.30 43.05 -36.69
N ILE A 146 -43.25 43.44 -37.53
CA ILE A 146 -43.57 44.84 -37.86
C ILE A 146 -45.09 45.04 -37.90
N GLY A 147 -45.55 46.29 -37.74
CA GLY A 147 -46.96 46.66 -37.80
C GLY A 147 -47.79 46.38 -36.54
N GLY A 148 -47.26 45.60 -35.58
CA GLY A 148 -47.91 45.36 -34.29
C GLY A 148 -49.17 44.49 -34.34
N TYR A 149 -49.33 43.67 -35.39
CA TYR A 149 -50.46 42.75 -35.49
C TYR A 149 -50.26 41.57 -34.54
N SER A 150 -51.34 41.19 -33.85
CA SER A 150 -51.35 40.03 -32.96
C SER A 150 -52.69 39.30 -33.00
N ALA A 151 -52.66 38.04 -32.57
CA ALA A 151 -53.81 37.19 -32.35
C ALA A 151 -53.51 36.22 -31.19
N VAL A 152 -54.56 35.60 -30.65
CA VAL A 152 -54.46 34.48 -29.71
C VAL A 152 -55.25 33.31 -30.32
N THR A 153 -54.76 32.08 -30.19
CA THR A 153 -55.46 30.91 -30.73
C THR A 153 -56.71 30.54 -29.93
N ASP A 154 -57.74 30.09 -30.65
CA ASP A 154 -58.98 29.56 -30.06
C ASP A 154 -58.83 28.10 -29.59
N SER A 155 -59.93 27.50 -29.12
CA SER A 155 -59.98 26.10 -28.67
C SER A 155 -59.77 25.05 -29.78
N ALA A 156 -59.70 25.46 -31.04
CA ALA A 156 -59.29 24.64 -32.18
C ALA A 156 -57.87 25.02 -32.67
N GLY A 157 -57.09 25.72 -31.84
CA GLY A 157 -55.73 26.15 -32.14
C GLY A 157 -55.65 27.18 -33.27
N SER A 158 -56.78 27.73 -33.71
CA SER A 158 -56.87 28.59 -34.89
C SER A 158 -56.70 30.06 -34.52
N TYR A 159 -55.99 30.82 -35.34
CA TYR A 159 -55.84 32.26 -35.19
C TYR A 159 -56.08 33.02 -36.51
N VAL A 160 -56.46 34.29 -36.39
CA VAL A 160 -56.63 35.19 -37.53
C VAL A 160 -56.25 36.64 -37.17
N MET A 161 -55.43 37.26 -38.02
CA MET A 161 -55.11 38.69 -37.99
C MET A 161 -55.79 39.34 -39.21
N ASN A 162 -56.78 40.18 -38.93
CA ASN A 162 -57.56 40.87 -39.98
C ASN A 162 -56.95 42.23 -40.32
N SER A 163 -57.16 42.69 -41.55
CA SER A 163 -56.72 44.01 -42.04
C SER A 163 -55.21 44.26 -41.95
N VAL A 164 -54.40 43.22 -42.14
CA VAL A 164 -52.93 43.34 -42.22
C VAL A 164 -52.57 44.06 -43.51
N THR A 165 -51.71 45.08 -43.46
CA THR A 165 -51.24 45.80 -44.67
C THR A 165 -50.53 44.85 -45.63
N ALA A 166 -50.60 45.09 -46.95
CA ALA A 166 -49.80 44.32 -47.90
C ALA A 166 -48.29 44.56 -47.68
N GLY A 167 -47.51 43.48 -47.58
CA GLY A 167 -46.10 43.51 -47.19
C GLY A 167 -45.59 42.15 -46.70
N THR A 168 -44.30 42.02 -46.45
CA THR A 168 -43.69 40.80 -45.89
C THR A 168 -43.49 40.94 -44.38
N TYR A 169 -43.86 39.90 -43.63
CA TYR A 169 -43.83 39.84 -42.17
C TYR A 169 -43.10 38.57 -41.73
N THR A 170 -42.30 38.67 -40.67
CA THR A 170 -42.03 37.49 -39.83
C THR A 170 -43.16 37.37 -38.83
N VAL A 171 -43.82 36.22 -38.79
CA VAL A 171 -44.86 35.86 -37.84
C VAL A 171 -44.22 34.96 -36.78
N THR A 172 -44.50 35.18 -35.51
CA THR A 172 -43.97 34.38 -34.39
C THR A 172 -45.13 33.87 -33.54
N ALA A 173 -45.13 32.57 -33.21
CA ALA A 173 -46.08 31.95 -32.30
C ALA A 173 -45.36 31.48 -31.03
N ALA A 174 -45.95 31.76 -29.86
CA ALA A 174 -45.45 31.39 -28.55
C ALA A 174 -46.59 30.95 -27.62
N ALA A 175 -46.35 29.95 -26.78
CA ALA A 175 -47.29 29.50 -25.75
C ALA A 175 -46.54 29.11 -24.48
N THR A 176 -47.18 29.25 -23.31
CA THR A 176 -46.59 28.84 -22.04
C THR A 176 -46.37 27.32 -22.05
N GLY A 177 -45.14 26.87 -21.73
CA GLY A 177 -44.76 25.46 -21.82
C GLY A 177 -44.36 24.98 -23.21
N TYR A 178 -44.13 25.88 -24.18
CA TYR A 178 -43.70 25.54 -25.54
C TYR A 178 -42.57 26.46 -26.04
N THR A 179 -41.69 25.92 -26.87
CA THR A 179 -40.62 26.67 -27.54
C THR A 179 -41.20 27.53 -28.68
N PRO A 180 -41.03 28.87 -28.68
CA PRO A 180 -41.56 29.73 -29.72
C PRO A 180 -40.95 29.45 -31.10
N LYS A 181 -41.77 29.51 -32.16
CA LYS A 181 -41.31 29.38 -33.56
C LYS A 181 -41.73 30.58 -34.41
N SER A 182 -40.93 30.86 -35.43
CA SER A 182 -41.12 32.00 -36.34
C SER A 182 -41.08 31.56 -37.80
N ALA A 183 -41.92 32.17 -38.65
CA ALA A 183 -42.01 31.90 -40.08
C ALA A 183 -42.27 33.19 -40.87
N GLN A 184 -41.70 33.33 -42.07
CA GLN A 184 -41.99 34.48 -42.94
C GLN A 184 -43.23 34.25 -43.80
N THR A 185 -43.98 35.32 -44.06
CA THR A 185 -45.11 35.32 -44.98
C THR A 185 -45.26 36.67 -45.67
N THR A 186 -45.80 36.68 -46.88
CA THR A 186 -46.13 37.91 -47.62
C THR A 186 -47.64 38.04 -47.72
N VAL A 187 -48.17 39.16 -47.22
CA VAL A 187 -49.59 39.53 -47.33
C VAL A 187 -49.79 40.33 -48.61
N GLN A 188 -50.78 39.95 -49.40
CA GLN A 188 -51.20 40.66 -50.62
C GLN A 188 -52.62 41.22 -50.46
N VAL A 189 -52.91 42.32 -51.16
CA VAL A 189 -54.18 43.05 -51.05
C VAL A 189 -55.36 42.13 -51.38
N GLY A 190 -56.33 42.05 -50.46
CA GLY A 190 -57.54 41.23 -50.59
C GLY A 190 -57.33 39.71 -50.43
N LEU A 191 -56.10 39.23 -50.28
CA LEU A 191 -55.79 37.81 -50.13
C LEU A 191 -55.61 37.40 -48.67
N THR A 192 -55.68 36.08 -48.44
CA THR A 192 -55.30 35.43 -47.19
C THR A 192 -53.95 34.75 -47.37
N SER A 193 -53.03 35.00 -46.46
CA SER A 193 -51.79 34.24 -46.31
C SER A 193 -51.93 33.30 -45.10
N THR A 194 -51.71 32.01 -45.32
CA THR A 194 -51.81 31.00 -44.25
C THR A 194 -50.42 30.68 -43.70
N VAL A 195 -50.27 30.68 -42.37
CA VAL A 195 -49.04 30.31 -41.66
C VAL A 195 -49.42 29.42 -40.48
N ASN A 196 -49.01 28.16 -40.50
CA ASN A 196 -49.26 27.22 -39.41
C ASN A 196 -47.95 26.98 -38.63
N PHE A 197 -48.06 26.73 -37.33
CA PHE A 197 -46.94 26.46 -36.44
C PHE A 197 -47.14 25.14 -35.70
N THR A 198 -46.15 24.24 -35.78
CA THR A 198 -46.03 23.08 -34.89
C THR A 198 -45.05 23.44 -33.77
N LEU A 199 -45.53 23.79 -32.58
CA LEU A 199 -44.65 24.11 -31.45
C LEU A 199 -44.23 22.82 -30.73
N ASP A 200 -42.99 22.81 -30.25
CA ASP A 200 -42.47 21.70 -29.44
C ASP A 200 -42.63 22.08 -27.96
N VAL A 201 -42.96 21.10 -27.12
CA VAL A 201 -43.04 21.28 -25.66
C VAL A 201 -41.70 21.76 -25.12
N LEU A 202 -41.72 22.73 -24.21
CA LEU A 202 -40.54 23.26 -23.54
C LEU A 202 -40.08 22.26 -22.47
N VAL A 203 -39.20 21.34 -22.87
CA VAL A 203 -38.53 20.42 -21.94
C VAL A 203 -37.57 21.21 -21.05
N VAL A 204 -37.78 21.15 -19.73
CA VAL A 204 -36.77 21.60 -18.75
C VAL A 204 -35.74 20.49 -18.64
N ALA A 205 -34.49 20.79 -18.96
CA ALA A 205 -33.40 19.82 -18.87
C ALA A 205 -33.25 19.29 -17.43
N VAL A 206 -33.14 17.98 -17.31
CA VAL A 206 -32.68 17.32 -16.08
C VAL A 206 -31.20 17.66 -15.86
N GLY A 207 -30.77 17.80 -14.61
CA GLY A 207 -29.42 18.26 -14.28
C GLY A 207 -29.19 18.39 -12.78
N ILE A 208 -27.96 18.14 -12.32
CA ILE A 208 -27.57 18.22 -10.91
C ILE A 208 -26.88 19.56 -10.64
N THR A 209 -27.64 20.54 -10.14
CA THR A 209 -27.17 21.92 -9.88
C THR A 209 -26.18 21.96 -8.71
N SER A 210 -26.43 21.17 -7.67
CA SER A 210 -25.48 20.88 -6.60
C SER A 210 -25.66 19.45 -6.08
N LEU A 211 -24.58 18.90 -5.54
CA LEU A 211 -24.56 17.69 -4.71
C LEU A 211 -23.66 18.01 -3.52
N THR A 212 -24.08 17.64 -2.31
CA THR A 212 -23.43 18.00 -1.04
C THR A 212 -23.61 16.90 -0.01
N ALA A 213 -22.64 16.76 0.89
CA ALA A 213 -22.69 15.89 2.06
C ALA A 213 -22.71 16.72 3.36
N ASP A 214 -23.28 16.16 4.43
CA ASP A 214 -23.22 16.72 5.79
C ASP A 214 -23.09 15.56 6.82
N PRO A 215 -21.93 15.38 7.47
CA PRO A 215 -20.72 16.20 7.37
C PRO A 215 -19.95 16.01 6.03
N VAL A 216 -19.00 16.90 5.75
CA VAL A 216 -18.04 16.78 4.62
C VAL A 216 -16.70 16.15 5.03
N SER A 217 -16.43 16.08 6.32
CA SER A 217 -15.34 15.27 6.89
C SER A 217 -15.64 14.90 8.34
N PHE A 218 -15.07 13.79 8.81
CA PHE A 218 -15.18 13.34 10.19
C PHE A 218 -13.98 12.48 10.61
N ILE A 219 -13.73 12.42 11.92
CA ILE A 219 -12.92 11.36 12.53
C ILE A 219 -13.86 10.17 12.77
N GLU A 220 -13.38 8.96 12.49
CA GLU A 220 -14.10 7.71 12.69
C GLU A 220 -14.61 7.52 14.15
N ALA A 221 -15.60 6.65 14.35
CA ALA A 221 -16.48 6.52 15.53
C ALA A 221 -17.24 7.78 16.00
N GLN A 222 -16.86 9.01 15.61
CA GLN A 222 -17.51 10.25 16.05
C GLN A 222 -18.78 10.60 15.25
N THR A 223 -18.97 9.99 14.08
CA THR A 223 -20.14 10.17 13.21
C THR A 223 -20.77 8.81 12.93
N VAL A 224 -22.10 8.75 12.85
CA VAL A 224 -22.86 7.53 12.55
C VAL A 224 -23.62 7.58 11.21
N SER A 225 -23.75 8.76 10.60
CA SER A 225 -24.45 8.90 9.32
C SER A 225 -24.03 10.15 8.55
N ILE A 226 -23.88 10.04 7.24
CA ILE A 226 -23.67 11.16 6.31
C ILE A 226 -24.98 11.45 5.57
N ASN A 227 -25.43 12.70 5.59
CA ASN A 227 -26.60 13.14 4.83
C ASN A 227 -26.17 13.62 3.44
N LEU A 228 -26.55 12.90 2.39
CA LEU A 228 -26.28 13.26 1.01
C LEU A 228 -27.50 13.99 0.43
N ALA A 229 -27.29 15.17 -0.17
CA ALA A 229 -28.37 16.03 -0.67
C ALA A 229 -28.03 16.62 -2.04
N ALA A 230 -29.00 16.62 -2.96
CA ALA A 230 -28.84 17.12 -4.32
C ALA A 230 -29.94 18.12 -4.71
N ILE A 231 -29.55 19.21 -5.37
CA ILE A 231 -30.48 20.17 -5.98
C ILE A 231 -30.53 19.87 -7.48
N ILE A 232 -31.68 19.40 -7.96
CA ILE A 232 -31.87 18.96 -9.34
C ILE A 232 -32.81 19.89 -10.13
N THR A 233 -32.61 19.99 -11.45
CA THR A 233 -33.56 20.60 -12.39
C THR A 233 -34.39 19.54 -13.11
N GLY A 234 -35.51 19.95 -13.71
CA GLY A 234 -36.40 19.06 -14.45
C GLY A 234 -37.14 18.08 -13.55
N THR A 235 -37.38 16.87 -14.05
CA THR A 235 -37.86 15.73 -13.27
C THR A 235 -37.28 14.46 -13.93
N PRO A 236 -36.35 13.75 -13.27
CA PRO A 236 -35.73 12.58 -13.85
C PRO A 236 -36.73 11.43 -14.01
N SER A 237 -36.50 10.59 -15.03
CA SER A 237 -37.19 9.33 -15.24
C SER A 237 -36.57 8.18 -14.45
N SER A 238 -35.25 8.24 -14.19
CA SER A 238 -34.53 7.33 -13.30
C SER A 238 -33.46 8.06 -12.48
N PHE A 239 -33.11 7.50 -11.32
CA PHE A 239 -31.98 7.93 -10.51
C PHE A 239 -31.29 6.72 -9.88
N THR A 240 -29.97 6.81 -9.71
CA THR A 240 -29.15 5.82 -9.01
C THR A 240 -28.18 6.53 -8.09
N TRP A 241 -28.02 6.04 -6.86
CA TRP A 241 -26.91 6.39 -5.98
C TRP A 241 -25.92 5.24 -5.93
N THR A 242 -24.63 5.55 -6.03
CA THR A 242 -23.53 4.58 -5.90
C THR A 242 -22.41 5.22 -5.10
N GLN A 243 -21.85 4.52 -4.13
CA GLN A 243 -20.48 4.82 -3.71
C GLN A 243 -19.54 4.33 -4.82
N VAL A 244 -18.45 5.06 -5.09
CA VAL A 244 -17.53 4.82 -6.22
C VAL A 244 -16.06 4.85 -5.83
N ALA A 245 -15.74 5.16 -4.57
CA ALA A 245 -14.40 5.00 -3.96
C ALA A 245 -14.51 5.01 -2.42
N GLY A 246 -13.43 4.55 -1.77
CA GLY A 246 -13.32 4.43 -0.32
C GLY A 246 -14.10 3.24 0.27
N PRO A 247 -13.83 2.85 1.54
CA PRO A 247 -14.49 1.75 2.23
C PRO A 247 -16.01 1.85 2.12
N LYS A 248 -16.62 0.77 1.62
CA LYS A 248 -18.03 0.71 1.29
C LYS A 248 -18.90 0.90 2.53
N VAL A 249 -19.98 1.68 2.41
CA VAL A 249 -20.93 1.92 3.52
C VAL A 249 -22.39 1.85 3.07
N PRO A 250 -23.33 1.32 3.89
CA PRO A 250 -24.73 1.13 3.49
C PRO A 250 -25.46 2.43 3.12
N LEU A 251 -26.06 2.48 1.92
CA LEU A 251 -26.89 3.59 1.46
C LEU A 251 -28.37 3.35 1.74
N THR A 252 -28.98 4.25 2.51
CA THR A 252 -30.40 4.24 2.88
C THR A 252 -31.10 5.56 2.51
N GLY A 253 -32.42 5.66 2.71
CA GLY A 253 -33.17 6.90 2.51
C GLY A 253 -33.18 7.46 1.07
N VAL A 254 -32.85 6.63 0.08
CA VAL A 254 -32.54 7.07 -1.29
C VAL A 254 -33.74 7.67 -2.04
N SER A 255 -33.50 8.82 -2.69
CA SER A 255 -34.41 9.53 -3.58
C SER A 255 -33.61 10.27 -4.65
N ALA A 256 -34.26 10.80 -5.69
CA ALA A 256 -33.59 11.63 -6.72
C ALA A 256 -32.92 12.92 -6.18
N THR A 257 -33.15 13.27 -4.90
CA THR A 257 -32.60 14.46 -4.24
C THR A 257 -31.87 14.17 -2.93
N SER A 258 -31.82 12.92 -2.46
CA SER A 258 -31.24 12.58 -1.16
C SER A 258 -30.76 11.12 -1.07
N ALA A 259 -29.79 10.87 -0.20
CA ALA A 259 -29.46 9.57 0.35
C ALA A 259 -28.86 9.75 1.77
N VAL A 260 -28.74 8.67 2.53
CA VAL A 260 -28.01 8.66 3.81
C VAL A 260 -27.04 7.50 3.77
N ALA A 261 -25.74 7.76 3.93
CA ALA A 261 -24.77 6.71 4.16
C ALA A 261 -24.70 6.42 5.67
N ASP A 262 -24.85 5.16 6.05
CA ASP A 262 -24.69 4.70 7.43
C ASP A 262 -23.21 4.38 7.67
N VAL A 263 -22.56 5.16 8.53
CA VAL A 263 -21.13 4.99 8.86
C VAL A 263 -20.93 4.49 10.29
N SER A 264 -21.99 3.99 10.94
CA SER A 264 -21.97 3.56 12.35
C SER A 264 -21.17 2.29 12.63
N LEU A 265 -20.74 1.58 11.59
CA LEU A 265 -19.88 0.39 11.63
C LEU A 265 -18.62 0.55 10.73
N LEU A 266 -18.34 1.77 10.27
CA LEU A 266 -17.11 2.05 9.52
C LEU A 266 -15.94 2.08 10.51
N ALA A 267 -14.90 1.29 10.24
CA ALA A 267 -13.63 1.28 10.96
C ALA A 267 -12.50 1.51 9.95
N VAL A 268 -11.63 2.50 10.19
CA VAL A 268 -10.47 2.80 9.34
C VAL A 268 -9.24 3.17 10.19
N ALA A 269 -8.11 2.55 9.86
CA ALA A 269 -6.78 2.90 10.39
C ALA A 269 -6.02 3.87 9.45
N ALA A 270 -6.47 4.01 8.20
CA ALA A 270 -5.90 4.91 7.19
C ALA A 270 -6.89 6.00 6.73
N GLU A 271 -6.38 7.18 6.33
CA GLU A 271 -7.21 8.26 5.76
C GLU A 271 -7.92 7.80 4.48
N ALA A 272 -9.24 7.94 4.46
CA ALA A 272 -10.08 7.37 3.40
C ALA A 272 -11.12 8.37 2.87
N ASP A 273 -11.25 8.48 1.55
CA ASP A 273 -12.23 9.36 0.90
C ASP A 273 -13.45 8.57 0.41
N LEU A 274 -14.59 8.75 1.09
CA LEU A 274 -15.88 8.16 0.69
C LEU A 274 -16.48 8.98 -0.45
N VAL A 275 -16.43 8.48 -1.69
CA VAL A 275 -16.94 9.20 -2.86
C VAL A 275 -18.32 8.66 -3.25
N PHE A 276 -19.34 9.52 -3.17
CA PHE A 276 -20.72 9.20 -3.51
C PHE A 276 -21.17 9.90 -4.80
N ARG A 277 -21.65 9.11 -5.76
CA ARG A 277 -22.16 9.53 -7.06
C ARG A 277 -23.68 9.44 -7.11
N LEU A 278 -24.32 10.51 -7.57
CA LEU A 278 -25.71 10.51 -8.03
C LEU A 278 -25.72 10.52 -9.56
N VAL A 279 -26.42 9.57 -10.17
CA VAL A 279 -26.70 9.52 -11.61
C VAL A 279 -28.19 9.74 -11.84
N LEU A 280 -28.54 10.64 -12.76
CA LEU A 280 -29.90 10.84 -13.26
C LEU A 280 -30.00 10.44 -14.73
N ASP A 281 -31.09 9.78 -15.12
CA ASP A 281 -31.41 9.41 -16.51
C ASP A 281 -30.28 8.69 -17.29
N GLY A 282 -29.42 7.96 -16.57
CA GLY A 282 -28.30 7.19 -17.11
C GLY A 282 -27.00 7.97 -17.26
N ASP A 283 -27.05 9.17 -17.86
CA ASP A 283 -25.86 9.89 -18.33
C ASP A 283 -25.49 11.13 -17.49
N ILE A 284 -26.37 11.60 -16.60
CA ILE A 284 -26.20 12.86 -15.86
C ILE A 284 -25.66 12.54 -14.46
N SER A 285 -24.34 12.43 -14.32
CA SER A 285 -23.67 12.17 -13.04
C SER A 285 -23.21 13.44 -12.31
N ARG A 286 -23.05 13.32 -10.99
CA ARG A 286 -22.24 14.21 -10.16
C ARG A 286 -21.79 13.48 -8.90
N ASP A 287 -20.61 13.85 -8.41
CA ASP A 287 -19.97 13.20 -7.26
C ASP A 287 -19.82 14.18 -6.08
N VAL A 288 -19.74 13.64 -4.87
CA VAL A 288 -19.32 14.33 -3.64
C VAL A 288 -18.46 13.41 -2.80
N THR A 289 -17.34 13.94 -2.33
CA THR A 289 -16.40 13.25 -1.44
C THR A 289 -16.68 13.61 0.02
N VAL A 290 -16.51 12.65 0.92
CA VAL A 290 -16.46 12.87 2.38
C VAL A 290 -15.17 12.27 2.92
N ALA A 291 -14.37 13.12 3.55
CA ALA A 291 -13.05 12.76 4.06
C ALA A 291 -13.15 12.12 5.46
N VAL A 292 -12.71 10.87 5.58
CA VAL A 292 -12.60 10.15 6.85
C VAL A 292 -11.16 10.18 7.34
N GLN A 293 -11.00 10.52 8.60
CA GLN A 293 -9.74 10.44 9.33
C GLN A 293 -9.81 9.25 10.31
N PRO A 294 -8.77 8.41 10.40
CA PRO A 294 -8.71 7.33 11.38
C PRO A 294 -8.64 7.90 12.80
N ALA A 295 -9.17 7.15 13.77
CA ALA A 295 -9.14 7.56 15.18
C ALA A 295 -7.88 7.06 15.91
N ASP A 296 -7.39 5.88 15.53
CA ASP A 296 -6.24 5.16 16.07
C ASP A 296 -5.80 4.12 15.01
N MET A 297 -4.91 3.18 15.34
CA MET A 297 -4.66 1.97 14.53
C MET A 297 -4.98 0.72 15.37
N VAL A 298 -6.20 0.18 15.25
CA VAL A 298 -6.75 -0.85 16.16
C VAL A 298 -6.61 -2.25 15.54
N PRO A 299 -5.99 -3.23 16.22
CA PRO A 299 -5.78 -4.54 15.62
C PRO A 299 -7.09 -5.32 15.51
N VAL A 300 -7.31 -5.92 14.34
CA VAL A 300 -8.57 -6.58 13.96
C VAL A 300 -8.86 -7.81 14.83
N LEU A 301 -7.82 -8.61 15.09
CA LEU A 301 -7.89 -9.93 15.73
C LEU A 301 -7.82 -9.85 17.28
N GLY A 302 -7.29 -8.74 17.81
CA GLY A 302 -6.96 -8.56 19.22
C GLY A 302 -5.55 -7.97 19.38
N ALA A 303 -5.19 -7.57 20.61
CA ALA A 303 -3.84 -7.08 20.89
C ALA A 303 -2.81 -8.19 20.62
N ASN A 304 -1.78 -7.88 19.81
CA ASN A 304 -0.67 -8.76 19.44
C ASN A 304 -1.13 -10.15 18.93
N ALA A 305 -2.27 -10.18 18.24
CA ALA A 305 -2.80 -11.36 17.56
C ALA A 305 -2.69 -11.22 16.04
N GLN A 306 -2.10 -12.23 15.42
CA GLN A 306 -1.81 -12.32 13.98
C GLN A 306 -2.46 -13.57 13.33
N ILE A 307 -2.40 -13.66 12.00
CA ILE A 307 -2.53 -14.95 11.29
C ILE A 307 -1.14 -15.45 10.92
N GLY A 308 -0.82 -16.69 11.28
CA GLY A 308 0.47 -17.29 11.00
C GLY A 308 1.55 -16.86 12.00
N GLY A 309 2.78 -16.75 11.50
CA GLY A 309 3.98 -16.49 12.28
C GLY A 309 4.69 -17.78 12.70
N SER A 310 6.01 -17.69 12.83
CA SER A 310 6.91 -18.84 12.94
C SER A 310 6.76 -19.64 14.24
N THR A 311 7.32 -20.86 14.23
CA THR A 311 7.45 -21.73 15.42
C THR A 311 8.92 -21.94 15.74
N THR A 312 9.32 -21.77 17.00
CA THR A 312 10.74 -21.61 17.37
C THR A 312 11.13 -22.11 18.75
N ALA A 313 10.18 -22.17 19.69
CA ALA A 313 10.41 -22.69 21.02
C ALA A 313 9.48 -23.86 21.30
N VAL A 314 10.01 -24.96 21.82
CA VAL A 314 9.27 -26.16 22.25
C VAL A 314 9.76 -26.61 23.63
N ALA A 315 8.84 -27.06 24.49
CA ALA A 315 9.18 -27.65 25.79
C ALA A 315 8.19 -28.75 26.20
N ARG A 316 8.63 -29.74 26.98
CA ARG A 316 7.75 -30.82 27.52
C ARG A 316 7.33 -30.61 28.97
N PHE A 317 6.14 -31.09 29.33
CA PHE A 317 5.65 -31.11 30.71
C PHE A 317 4.60 -32.21 30.97
N GLN A 318 4.61 -32.74 32.19
CA GLN A 318 3.68 -33.79 32.62
C GLN A 318 2.38 -33.20 33.21
N PHE A 319 1.23 -33.51 32.60
CA PHE A 319 -0.10 -33.16 33.14
C PHE A 319 -1.06 -34.36 33.12
N GLY A 320 -1.76 -34.57 34.24
CA GLY A 320 -2.75 -35.66 34.39
C GLY A 320 -2.16 -37.08 34.39
N GLY A 321 -0.84 -37.24 34.28
CA GLY A 321 -0.17 -38.53 34.03
C GLY A 321 -0.02 -38.86 32.54
N ALA A 322 -0.06 -37.85 31.67
CA ALA A 322 0.31 -37.91 30.26
C ALA A 322 1.38 -36.85 29.96
N GLU A 323 2.14 -37.07 28.89
CA GLU A 323 3.07 -36.06 28.35
C GLU A 323 2.32 -34.99 27.56
N TRP A 324 2.72 -33.75 27.73
CA TRP A 324 2.26 -32.58 26.98
C TRP A 324 3.46 -31.80 26.48
N CYS A 325 3.25 -31.04 25.40
CA CYS A 325 4.22 -30.08 24.91
C CYS A 325 3.61 -28.67 24.90
N LEU A 326 4.49 -27.69 25.09
CA LEU A 326 4.31 -26.28 24.79
C LEU A 326 5.05 -25.98 23.49
N PHE A 327 4.50 -25.09 22.67
CA PHE A 327 5.16 -24.56 21.48
C PHE A 327 4.56 -23.21 21.10
N ASN A 328 5.29 -22.33 20.40
CA ASN A 328 4.72 -21.09 19.86
C ASN A 328 4.24 -21.26 18.40
N ILE A 329 3.28 -20.41 18.01
CA ILE A 329 2.98 -20.02 16.63
C ILE A 329 2.86 -18.49 16.67
N GLY A 330 3.85 -17.77 16.13
CA GLY A 330 3.95 -16.32 16.35
C GLY A 330 3.99 -15.97 17.84
N THR A 331 3.09 -15.09 18.27
CA THR A 331 2.84 -14.73 19.69
C THR A 331 2.01 -15.76 20.47
N GLU A 332 1.45 -16.78 19.83
CA GLU A 332 0.55 -17.74 20.49
C GLU A 332 1.32 -18.87 21.15
N LEU A 333 1.42 -18.86 22.49
CA LEU A 333 1.90 -20.01 23.25
C LEU A 333 0.80 -21.07 23.33
N ASN A 334 0.99 -22.15 22.59
CA ASN A 334 0.09 -23.29 22.44
C ASN A 334 0.49 -24.46 23.36
N ALA A 335 -0.48 -25.29 23.74
CA ALA A 335 -0.29 -26.52 24.52
C ALA A 335 -1.19 -27.66 24.00
N THR A 336 -0.63 -28.87 23.89
CA THR A 336 -1.34 -30.09 23.45
C THR A 336 -0.75 -31.33 24.13
N PRO A 337 -1.52 -32.40 24.37
CA PRO A 337 -0.93 -33.68 24.77
C PRO A 337 -0.11 -34.27 23.61
N VAL A 338 1.01 -34.91 23.94
CA VAL A 338 1.86 -35.63 22.97
C VAL A 338 1.26 -37.01 22.71
N GLY A 339 1.22 -37.43 21.43
CA GLY A 339 0.75 -38.76 21.06
C GLY A 339 0.53 -38.93 19.56
N ALA A 340 0.31 -40.18 19.14
CA ALA A 340 0.22 -40.60 17.74
C ALA A 340 -1.02 -40.11 16.94
N VAL A 341 -1.76 -39.14 17.47
CA VAL A 341 -2.84 -38.40 16.78
C VAL A 341 -2.93 -36.98 17.37
N LYS A 342 -3.25 -35.99 16.53
CA LYS A 342 -3.40 -34.58 16.93
C LYS A 342 -4.37 -34.41 18.11
N GLY A 343 -3.88 -33.84 19.21
CA GLY A 343 -4.64 -33.58 20.43
C GLY A 343 -5.48 -32.29 20.38
N PRO A 344 -6.26 -31.99 21.45
CA PRO A 344 -6.84 -30.67 21.64
C PRO A 344 -5.75 -29.65 21.94
N VAL A 345 -5.74 -28.53 21.21
CA VAL A 345 -4.84 -27.41 21.42
C VAL A 345 -5.51 -26.36 22.30
N TYR A 346 -4.77 -25.83 23.27
CA TYR A 346 -5.13 -24.67 24.10
C TYR A 346 -4.05 -23.61 23.95
N LYS A 347 -4.40 -22.32 24.02
CA LYS A 347 -3.44 -21.24 23.76
C LYS A 347 -3.66 -19.97 24.57
N VAL A 348 -2.60 -19.18 24.70
CA VAL A 348 -2.62 -17.78 25.14
C VAL A 348 -1.80 -16.92 24.19
N VAL A 349 -2.21 -15.67 23.97
CA VAL A 349 -1.45 -14.69 23.19
C VAL A 349 -0.48 -13.95 24.13
N LEU A 350 0.78 -13.82 23.72
CA LEU A 350 1.84 -13.07 24.40
C LEU A 350 2.07 -11.70 23.71
N PRO A 351 2.85 -10.77 24.31
CA PRO A 351 3.22 -9.51 23.66
C PRO A 351 4.01 -9.69 22.37
N GLU A 352 5.01 -10.55 22.43
CA GLU A 352 6.03 -10.77 21.39
C GLU A 352 6.19 -12.27 21.13
N PHE A 353 6.96 -12.56 20.09
CA PHE A 353 7.43 -13.88 19.71
C PHE A 353 8.16 -14.62 20.85
N THR A 354 8.17 -15.97 20.85
CA THR A 354 8.83 -16.76 21.91
C THR A 354 10.08 -17.47 21.40
N PHE A 355 11.21 -17.21 22.05
CA PHE A 355 12.52 -17.76 21.68
C PHE A 355 12.92 -18.96 22.55
N GLY A 356 12.60 -18.94 23.85
CA GLY A 356 12.87 -20.04 24.79
C GLY A 356 11.71 -20.27 25.78
N ILE A 357 11.52 -21.51 26.23
CA ILE A 357 10.46 -21.91 27.19
C ILE A 357 11.03 -22.81 28.29
N GLU A 358 11.11 -22.29 29.52
CA GLU A 358 11.48 -23.04 30.72
C GLU A 358 10.24 -23.42 31.54
N VAL A 359 10.20 -24.65 32.08
CA VAL A 359 9.03 -25.23 32.77
C VAL A 359 9.31 -25.41 34.25
N VAL A 360 8.79 -24.50 35.08
CA VAL A 360 9.05 -24.47 36.52
C VAL A 360 7.85 -24.90 37.38
N SER A 361 8.16 -25.57 38.49
CA SER A 361 7.21 -25.84 39.57
C SER A 361 7.39 -24.81 40.70
N TYR A 362 6.46 -23.85 40.81
CA TYR A 362 6.55 -22.79 41.83
C TYR A 362 5.35 -22.85 42.78
N ASN A 363 5.63 -22.92 44.10
CA ASN A 363 4.62 -23.06 45.17
C ASN A 363 3.59 -24.20 44.98
N GLY A 364 3.91 -25.23 44.17
CA GLY A 364 3.02 -26.36 43.87
C GLY A 364 2.07 -26.15 42.69
N SER A 365 2.29 -25.11 41.89
CA SER A 365 1.67 -24.89 40.57
C SER A 365 2.75 -24.99 39.47
N MET A 366 2.36 -25.38 38.26
CA MET A 366 3.26 -25.43 37.10
C MET A 366 3.14 -24.15 36.28
N TYR A 367 4.27 -23.63 35.81
CA TYR A 367 4.36 -22.45 34.99
C TYR A 367 5.33 -22.65 33.83
N ALA A 368 5.04 -22.02 32.69
CA ALA A 368 6.02 -21.75 31.66
C ALA A 368 6.61 -20.35 31.90
N LEU A 369 7.93 -20.22 31.75
CA LEU A 369 8.65 -18.97 31.65
C LEU A 369 9.05 -18.84 30.18
N ALA A 370 8.39 -17.95 29.44
CA ALA A 370 8.68 -17.70 28.04
C ALA A 370 9.61 -16.49 27.92
N ALA A 371 10.77 -16.69 27.29
CA ALA A 371 11.64 -15.63 26.80
C ALA A 371 11.00 -15.02 25.54
N ILE A 372 10.64 -13.74 25.62
CA ILE A 372 9.83 -13.05 24.61
C ILE A 372 10.45 -11.72 24.17
N GLY A 373 11.69 -11.77 23.69
CA GLY A 373 12.32 -10.64 23.03
C GLY A 373 12.43 -9.41 23.93
N ASN A 374 12.11 -8.25 23.38
CA ASN A 374 12.23 -6.94 24.02
C ASN A 374 11.22 -6.74 25.17
N SER A 375 10.10 -7.48 25.16
CA SER A 375 9.14 -7.57 26.27
C SER A 375 9.66 -8.37 27.48
N GLY A 376 10.81 -9.03 27.35
CA GLY A 376 11.50 -9.72 28.43
C GLY A 376 10.92 -11.11 28.71
N ILE A 377 10.30 -11.30 29.88
CA ILE A 377 9.88 -12.62 30.36
C ILE A 377 8.38 -12.64 30.68
N ALA A 378 7.65 -13.54 30.02
CA ALA A 378 6.26 -13.86 30.32
C ALA A 378 6.15 -15.10 31.22
N VAL A 379 5.41 -14.95 32.33
CA VAL A 379 5.05 -16.06 33.22
C VAL A 379 3.64 -16.52 32.86
N VAL A 380 3.50 -17.77 32.39
CA VAL A 380 2.21 -18.37 32.03
C VAL A 380 1.90 -19.53 32.98
N ASN A 381 0.70 -19.53 33.57
CA ASN A 381 0.24 -20.65 34.39
C ASN A 381 -0.21 -21.80 33.48
N ILE A 382 0.39 -22.98 33.63
CA ILE A 382 0.10 -24.21 32.86
C ILE A 382 -0.41 -25.35 33.76
N THR A 383 -0.74 -25.07 35.03
CA THR A 383 -1.18 -26.06 36.04
C THR A 383 -2.40 -26.87 35.61
N ASP A 384 -3.26 -26.29 34.78
CA ASP A 384 -4.23 -26.99 33.94
C ASP A 384 -4.11 -26.38 32.53
N PRO A 385 -3.58 -27.09 31.52
CA PRO A 385 -3.39 -26.55 30.19
C PRO A 385 -4.71 -26.14 29.52
N ALA A 386 -5.84 -26.72 29.92
CA ALA A 386 -7.15 -26.30 29.43
C ALA A 386 -7.59 -24.92 29.94
N GLN A 387 -6.86 -24.33 30.90
CA GLN A 387 -7.13 -23.05 31.55
C GLN A 387 -5.86 -22.17 31.67
N MET A 388 -4.98 -22.21 30.65
CA MET A 388 -3.78 -21.38 30.61
C MET A 388 -4.08 -19.89 30.74
N SER A 389 -3.19 -19.16 31.41
CA SER A 389 -3.30 -17.71 31.57
C SER A 389 -1.94 -17.06 31.78
N VAL A 390 -1.67 -15.95 31.09
CA VAL A 390 -0.56 -15.04 31.41
C VAL A 390 -0.77 -14.48 32.81
N VAL A 391 0.23 -14.64 33.68
CA VAL A 391 0.25 -14.15 35.06
C VAL A 391 0.90 -12.77 35.12
N SER A 392 1.98 -12.59 34.38
CA SER A 392 2.74 -11.34 34.32
C SER A 392 3.74 -11.34 33.16
N VAL A 393 3.96 -10.18 32.55
CA VAL A 393 5.09 -9.88 31.67
C VAL A 393 6.04 -8.94 32.42
N THR A 394 7.35 -9.15 32.30
CA THR A 394 8.36 -8.33 32.99
C THR A 394 9.54 -8.05 32.06
N PRO A 395 9.76 -6.79 31.65
CA PRO A 395 10.95 -6.41 30.89
C PRO A 395 12.19 -6.49 31.78
N VAL A 396 13.35 -6.60 31.13
CA VAL A 396 14.68 -6.66 31.74
C VAL A 396 15.48 -5.45 31.21
N ASN A 397 16.29 -4.82 32.06
CA ASN A 397 17.22 -3.76 31.64
C ASN A 397 18.64 -4.31 31.42
N TYR A 398 19.47 -3.53 30.74
CA TYR A 398 20.92 -3.70 30.77
C TYR A 398 21.62 -2.35 30.78
N TYR A 399 22.83 -2.29 31.34
CA TYR A 399 23.65 -1.09 31.36
C TYR A 399 25.15 -1.44 31.25
N MET A 400 25.79 -0.92 30.21
CA MET A 400 27.25 -0.95 30.02
C MET A 400 27.77 0.49 29.95
N ASP A 401 28.88 0.78 30.63
CA ASP A 401 29.61 2.03 30.48
C ASP A 401 31.06 1.82 30.01
N ASN A 402 31.71 2.91 29.64
CA ASN A 402 33.09 2.94 29.13
C ASN A 402 33.33 2.12 27.84
N VAL A 403 32.27 1.71 27.13
CA VAL A 403 32.35 0.92 25.90
C VAL A 403 33.21 1.65 24.86
N THR A 404 34.11 0.91 24.23
CA THR A 404 35.07 1.41 23.25
C THR A 404 34.97 0.57 21.98
N PHE A 405 34.77 1.21 20.84
CA PHE A 405 34.55 0.57 19.55
C PHE A 405 34.98 1.49 18.41
N THR A 406 35.04 0.98 17.18
CA THR A 406 35.29 1.79 15.98
C THR A 406 34.00 1.97 15.17
N GLU A 407 33.64 3.21 14.88
CA GLU A 407 32.49 3.54 14.02
C GLU A 407 32.79 3.32 12.53
N THR A 408 31.77 3.20 11.69
CA THR A 408 31.86 2.81 10.26
C THR A 408 32.67 3.81 9.41
N GLY A 409 32.80 5.07 9.84
CA GLY A 409 33.76 6.05 9.33
C GLY A 409 35.23 5.70 9.58
N GLY A 410 35.53 4.88 10.59
CA GLY A 410 36.85 4.38 10.98
C GLY A 410 37.41 4.99 12.27
N SER A 411 36.65 5.81 13.00
CA SER A 411 37.08 6.50 14.21
C SER A 411 36.89 5.64 15.46
N ILE A 412 37.88 5.64 16.36
CA ILE A 412 37.76 4.96 17.66
C ILE A 412 36.97 5.86 18.62
N LEU A 413 35.78 5.41 19.03
CA LEU A 413 34.95 6.05 20.03
C LEU A 413 35.20 5.40 21.40
N THR A 414 35.25 6.20 22.46
CA THR A 414 35.60 5.74 23.83
C THR A 414 34.67 6.37 24.86
N GLY A 415 34.43 5.67 25.97
CA GLY A 415 33.59 6.22 27.06
C GLY A 415 32.09 6.15 26.78
N ASN A 416 31.67 5.34 25.81
CA ASN A 416 30.27 5.22 25.42
C ASN A 416 29.45 4.48 26.49
N ILE A 417 28.13 4.69 26.47
CA ILE A 417 27.17 3.98 27.33
C ILE A 417 26.19 3.27 26.40
N MET A 418 26.01 1.97 26.62
CA MET A 418 25.04 1.13 25.91
C MET A 418 24.04 0.60 26.94
N ALA A 419 22.77 0.98 26.83
CA ALA A 419 21.76 0.63 27.83
C ALA A 419 20.35 0.58 27.22
N SER A 420 19.50 -0.29 27.76
CA SER A 420 18.08 -0.40 27.41
C SER A 420 17.25 -0.76 28.65
N THR A 421 15.97 -0.37 28.67
CA THR A 421 14.96 -0.90 29.62
C THR A 421 14.13 -2.04 29.01
N SER A 422 14.44 -2.40 27.77
CA SER A 422 13.86 -3.51 27.01
C SER A 422 15.04 -4.28 26.40
N ALA A 423 15.57 -5.24 27.17
CA ALA A 423 16.58 -6.17 26.72
C ALA A 423 15.95 -7.28 25.85
N PRO A 424 16.50 -7.64 24.68
CA PRO A 424 16.02 -8.76 23.90
C PRO A 424 16.44 -10.08 24.56
N ILE A 425 15.48 -10.69 25.26
CA ILE A 425 15.71 -11.94 25.98
C ILE A 425 15.49 -13.13 25.05
N ALA A 426 16.58 -13.86 24.79
CA ALA A 426 16.60 -15.02 23.91
C ALA A 426 16.19 -16.31 24.63
N ASP A 427 16.66 -16.51 25.86
CA ASP A 427 16.44 -17.76 26.61
C ASP A 427 16.48 -17.56 28.13
N VAL A 428 15.92 -18.53 28.88
CA VAL A 428 15.82 -18.56 30.33
C VAL A 428 15.97 -19.98 30.88
N VAL A 429 16.68 -20.15 31.99
CA VAL A 429 16.81 -21.46 32.68
C VAL A 429 16.86 -21.29 34.20
N SER A 430 16.34 -22.26 34.97
CA SER A 430 16.25 -22.17 36.44
C SER A 430 16.80 -23.40 37.16
N ASP A 431 17.42 -23.19 38.33
CA ASP A 431 17.76 -24.27 39.26
C ASP A 431 16.63 -24.53 40.30
N GLY A 432 15.47 -23.89 40.12
CA GLY A 432 14.33 -23.91 41.04
C GLY A 432 14.43 -22.93 42.22
N THR A 433 15.56 -22.22 42.38
CA THR A 433 15.77 -21.16 43.38
C THR A 433 16.10 -19.84 42.71
N ASP A 434 17.03 -19.89 41.76
CA ASP A 434 17.50 -18.78 40.95
C ASP A 434 17.08 -18.97 39.48
N LEU A 435 17.04 -17.86 38.74
CA LEU A 435 16.72 -17.76 37.32
C LEU A 435 17.91 -17.12 36.61
N TYR A 436 18.32 -17.73 35.51
CA TYR A 436 19.38 -17.27 34.62
C TYR A 436 18.72 -16.87 33.30
N ILE A 437 19.16 -15.75 32.72
CA ILE A 437 18.49 -15.09 31.60
C ILE A 437 19.55 -14.71 30.56
N ALA A 438 19.30 -15.05 29.29
CA ALA A 438 20.14 -14.69 28.15
C ALA A 438 19.66 -13.37 27.54
N ASP A 439 20.49 -12.34 27.58
CA ASP A 439 20.26 -11.04 26.96
C ASP A 439 21.20 -10.89 25.75
N ASN A 440 20.63 -10.90 24.55
CA ASN A 440 21.37 -10.94 23.30
C ASN A 440 22.23 -9.67 23.06
N LYS A 441 21.98 -8.54 23.76
CA LYS A 441 22.78 -7.31 23.61
C LYS A 441 23.70 -7.03 24.80
N PHE A 442 23.74 -7.90 25.81
CA PHE A 442 24.57 -7.71 27.01
C PHE A 442 25.33 -8.96 27.45
N GLY A 443 24.64 -10.07 27.69
CA GLY A 443 25.21 -11.23 28.37
C GLY A 443 24.22 -11.99 29.25
N ILE A 444 24.67 -12.43 30.42
CA ILE A 444 23.88 -13.30 31.31
C ILE A 444 23.47 -12.53 32.55
N HIS A 445 22.16 -12.46 32.79
CA HIS A 445 21.59 -11.94 34.03
C HIS A 445 21.23 -13.07 34.99
N LYS A 446 21.27 -12.79 36.29
CA LYS A 446 20.80 -13.69 37.34
C LYS A 446 19.92 -12.94 38.34
N THR A 447 18.79 -13.54 38.68
CA THR A 447 17.90 -13.08 39.75
C THR A 447 17.31 -14.28 40.51
N SER A 448 16.89 -14.13 41.75
CA SER A 448 16.09 -15.17 42.40
C SER A 448 14.79 -15.39 41.62
N LEU A 449 14.39 -16.66 41.40
CA LEU A 449 13.11 -17.00 40.75
C LEU A 449 11.92 -16.37 41.50
N ALA A 450 12.06 -16.14 42.81
CA ALA A 450 11.07 -15.44 43.60
C ALA A 450 10.89 -13.95 43.23
N ASN A 451 11.88 -13.27 42.67
CA ASN A 451 11.76 -11.88 42.25
C ASN A 451 10.78 -11.74 41.09
N LEU A 452 10.89 -12.61 40.07
CA LEU A 452 9.96 -12.66 38.93
C LEU A 452 8.52 -12.91 39.40
N PHE A 453 8.28 -14.00 40.15
CA PHE A 453 6.93 -14.39 40.60
C PHE A 453 6.28 -13.39 41.57
N ASN A 454 7.05 -12.64 42.37
CA ASN A 454 6.52 -11.63 43.28
C ASN A 454 6.53 -10.21 42.68
N ARG A 455 6.99 -10.05 41.43
CA ARG A 455 7.26 -8.76 40.77
C ARG A 455 8.06 -7.81 41.67
N VAL A 456 9.24 -8.28 42.08
CA VAL A 456 10.29 -7.42 42.66
C VAL A 456 10.98 -6.75 41.47
N LEU A 457 10.84 -5.43 41.40
CA LEU A 457 11.24 -4.62 40.24
C LEU A 457 12.27 -3.55 40.65
N GLU A 458 13.07 -3.16 39.66
CA GLU A 458 13.95 -2.00 39.65
C GLU A 458 13.18 -0.67 39.77
N ALA A 459 13.90 0.45 39.85
CA ALA A 459 13.30 1.79 39.94
C ALA A 459 12.70 2.29 38.61
N ASP A 460 13.08 1.71 37.48
CA ASP A 460 12.53 1.97 36.14
C ASP A 460 11.26 1.13 35.83
N GLY A 461 11.08 0.00 36.52
CA GLY A 461 9.96 -0.94 36.34
C GLY A 461 10.34 -2.29 35.74
N THR A 462 11.62 -2.50 35.40
CA THR A 462 12.19 -3.78 34.94
C THR A 462 12.43 -4.78 36.08
N LEU A 463 12.75 -6.03 35.76
CA LEU A 463 13.02 -7.10 36.72
C LEU A 463 14.27 -6.80 37.57
N LEU A 464 14.17 -6.94 38.91
CA LEU A 464 15.31 -6.76 39.81
C LEU A 464 16.36 -7.87 39.58
N ILE A 465 17.54 -7.49 39.10
CA ILE A 465 18.68 -8.38 38.85
C ILE A 465 19.57 -8.43 40.10
N ASP A 466 19.90 -9.63 40.59
CA ASP A 466 20.73 -9.82 41.79
C ASP A 466 22.24 -9.84 41.46
N SER A 467 22.60 -10.27 40.24
CA SER A 467 23.95 -10.18 39.67
C SER A 467 23.92 -10.41 38.15
N GLU A 468 24.80 -9.76 37.41
CA GLU A 468 24.89 -9.83 35.94
C GLU A 468 26.35 -10.05 35.49
N VAL A 469 26.54 -10.51 34.25
CA VAL A 469 27.84 -10.49 33.56
C VAL A 469 27.65 -10.05 32.12
N CYS A 470 28.34 -8.97 31.74
CA CYS A 470 28.48 -8.59 30.34
C CYS A 470 29.41 -9.60 29.65
N THR A 471 28.94 -10.19 28.56
CA THR A 471 29.70 -11.13 27.73
C THR A 471 29.96 -10.59 26.32
N VAL A 472 29.38 -9.44 25.97
CA VAL A 472 29.54 -8.85 24.64
C VAL A 472 30.89 -8.14 24.46
N GLN A 473 31.54 -8.40 23.33
CA GLN A 473 32.70 -7.68 22.84
C GLN A 473 32.27 -6.72 21.71
N TYR A 474 32.59 -5.44 21.86
CA TYR A 474 32.49 -4.48 20.77
C TYR A 474 33.83 -4.33 20.07
N ALA A 475 33.84 -4.55 18.75
CA ALA A 475 34.96 -4.21 17.87
C ALA A 475 34.52 -3.07 16.94
N GLY A 476 33.44 -3.30 16.20
CA GLY A 476 32.69 -2.29 15.45
C GLY A 476 31.44 -1.79 16.19
N GLU A 477 30.50 -1.21 15.45
CA GLU A 477 29.20 -0.76 15.97
C GLU A 477 28.31 -1.91 16.47
N ALA A 478 28.43 -3.10 15.86
CA ALA A 478 27.78 -4.32 16.31
C ALA A 478 28.65 -5.04 17.37
N PRO A 479 28.05 -5.52 18.48
CA PRO A 479 28.70 -6.43 19.41
C PRO A 479 28.63 -7.89 18.96
N TRP A 480 29.59 -8.69 19.38
CA TRP A 480 29.51 -10.16 19.37
C TRP A 480 29.41 -10.67 20.81
N GLY A 481 28.86 -11.87 21.03
CA GLY A 481 28.95 -12.53 22.35
C GLY A 481 27.71 -12.49 23.23
N GLY A 482 26.58 -12.01 22.72
CA GLY A 482 25.29 -12.16 23.38
C GLY A 482 24.89 -13.64 23.42
N PRO A 483 24.49 -14.19 24.57
CA PRO A 483 23.97 -15.54 24.65
C PRO A 483 22.64 -15.67 23.88
N ILE A 484 22.50 -16.78 23.16
CA ILE A 484 21.32 -17.15 22.38
C ILE A 484 20.55 -18.26 23.11
N SER A 485 21.25 -19.25 23.67
CA SER A 485 20.67 -20.33 24.50
C SER A 485 21.48 -20.57 25.79
N LEU A 486 20.83 -21.15 26.80
CA LEU A 486 21.38 -21.48 28.11
C LEU A 486 21.02 -22.90 28.55
N LYS A 487 22.01 -23.74 28.86
CA LYS A 487 21.80 -25.11 29.36
C LYS A 487 22.48 -25.34 30.72
N LEU A 488 21.70 -25.73 31.72
CA LEU A 488 22.18 -25.93 33.09
C LEU A 488 22.59 -27.41 33.33
N VAL A 489 23.88 -27.70 33.20
CA VAL A 489 24.43 -29.08 33.28
C VAL A 489 25.33 -29.23 34.51
N ASN A 490 25.01 -30.17 35.40
CA ASN A 490 25.77 -30.46 36.64
C ASN A 490 26.10 -29.22 37.50
N GLN A 491 25.15 -28.29 37.65
CA GLN A 491 25.32 -26.99 38.33
C GLN A 491 26.35 -26.05 37.68
N LYS A 492 26.58 -26.15 36.37
CA LYS A 492 27.26 -25.14 35.54
C LYS A 492 26.36 -24.69 34.40
N LEU A 493 26.48 -23.42 34.03
CA LEU A 493 25.68 -22.81 32.97
C LEU A 493 26.52 -22.79 31.69
N PHE A 494 26.09 -23.57 30.70
CA PHE A 494 26.62 -23.53 29.34
C PHE A 494 25.81 -22.50 28.56
N ALA A 495 26.47 -21.71 27.72
CA ALA A 495 25.84 -20.68 26.90
C ALA A 495 26.41 -20.70 25.49
N ALA A 496 25.54 -20.78 24.48
CA ALA A 496 25.91 -20.49 23.10
C ALA A 496 25.89 -18.97 22.92
N MET A 497 27.04 -18.37 22.61
CA MET A 497 27.29 -16.91 22.66
C MET A 497 27.46 -16.32 21.25
N GLY A 498 26.69 -16.82 20.29
CA GLY A 498 26.81 -16.47 18.88
C GLY A 498 28.26 -16.61 18.39
N VAL A 499 28.78 -15.60 17.71
CA VAL A 499 30.14 -15.58 17.13
C VAL A 499 31.27 -15.75 18.17
N LEU A 500 31.02 -15.56 19.47
CA LEU A 500 32.01 -15.90 20.51
C LEU A 500 32.07 -17.40 20.86
N GLY A 501 31.17 -18.23 20.34
CA GLY A 501 31.18 -19.69 20.51
C GLY A 501 30.55 -20.14 21.82
N LEU A 502 31.15 -21.11 22.49
CA LEU A 502 30.66 -21.68 23.75
C LEU A 502 31.31 -21.01 24.96
N GLY A 503 30.51 -20.49 25.89
CA GLY A 503 30.94 -20.15 27.25
C GLY A 503 30.41 -21.13 28.30
N ILE A 504 31.22 -21.44 29.33
CA ILE A 504 30.76 -22.12 30.54
C ILE A 504 30.99 -21.20 31.74
N PHE A 505 29.96 -21.02 32.58
CA PHE A 505 29.93 -20.07 33.69
C PHE A 505 29.65 -20.76 35.04
N ASP A 506 30.19 -20.20 36.12
CA ASP A 506 29.88 -20.62 37.49
C ASP A 506 28.61 -19.90 38.02
N PRO A 507 27.46 -20.58 38.19
CA PRO A 507 26.17 -19.92 38.46
C PRO A 507 26.07 -19.26 39.84
N ALA A 508 27.10 -19.41 40.69
CA ALA A 508 27.23 -18.76 42.00
C ALA A 508 27.69 -17.29 41.91
N GLY A 509 28.30 -16.88 40.79
CA GLY A 509 28.82 -15.52 40.61
C GLY A 509 29.10 -15.11 39.16
N LEU A 510 28.52 -15.83 38.19
CA LEU A 510 28.57 -15.58 36.75
C LEU A 510 29.98 -15.39 36.16
N GLN A 511 31.00 -15.97 36.78
CA GLN A 511 32.37 -15.98 36.25
C GLN A 511 32.47 -17.03 35.16
N GLN A 512 32.98 -16.66 33.98
CA GLN A 512 33.32 -17.64 32.95
C GLN A 512 34.50 -18.50 33.43
N ILE A 513 34.37 -19.82 33.31
CA ILE A 513 35.32 -20.81 33.77
C ILE A 513 35.92 -21.65 32.64
N ALA A 514 35.26 -21.68 31.48
CA ALA A 514 35.73 -22.35 30.28
C ALA A 514 35.17 -21.71 29.01
N ARG A 515 35.78 -22.01 27.86
CA ARG A 515 35.21 -21.71 26.53
C ARG A 515 35.65 -22.64 25.41
N TYR A 516 34.94 -22.56 24.29
CA TYR A 516 35.43 -22.87 22.95
C TYR A 516 35.02 -21.77 21.96
N ASN A 517 35.80 -21.52 20.92
CA ASN A 517 35.47 -20.61 19.83
C ASN A 517 36.10 -21.13 18.53
N LEU A 518 35.30 -21.39 17.50
CA LEU A 518 35.79 -22.00 16.26
C LEU A 518 36.71 -21.06 15.47
N TYR A 519 36.34 -19.78 15.33
CA TYR A 519 37.09 -18.82 14.51
C TYR A 519 38.53 -18.59 15.00
N THR A 520 38.73 -18.58 16.32
CA THR A 520 40.06 -18.43 16.95
C THR A 520 40.80 -19.76 17.19
N ASP A 521 40.18 -20.91 16.90
CA ASP A 521 40.85 -22.21 16.98
C ASP A 521 41.73 -22.45 15.75
N GLU A 522 42.99 -22.00 15.82
CA GLU A 522 44.02 -22.27 14.79
C GLU A 522 44.44 -23.76 14.68
N ALA A 523 43.81 -24.67 15.44
CA ALA A 523 44.02 -26.11 15.35
C ALA A 523 42.85 -26.88 14.71
N ARG A 524 41.80 -26.19 14.23
CA ARG A 524 40.69 -26.78 13.45
C ARG A 524 41.20 -27.43 12.15
N THR A 525 40.49 -28.45 11.66
CA THR A 525 40.85 -29.18 10.43
C THR A 525 40.03 -28.78 9.21
N GLU A 526 38.86 -28.19 9.42
CA GLU A 526 38.03 -27.56 8.38
C GLU A 526 37.92 -26.07 8.72
N ASP A 527 37.87 -25.22 7.69
CA ASP A 527 37.80 -23.75 7.78
C ASP A 527 36.79 -23.28 6.71
N PHE A 528 36.09 -22.17 6.92
CA PHE A 528 35.05 -21.70 5.96
C PHE A 528 35.46 -20.48 5.14
N PHE A 529 36.65 -19.92 5.42
CA PHE A 529 37.15 -18.67 4.85
C PHE A 529 38.64 -18.77 4.50
N GLY A 530 39.09 -19.98 4.10
CA GLY A 530 40.48 -20.34 3.96
C GLY A 530 41.21 -20.40 5.31
N ALA A 531 42.36 -21.09 5.33
CA ALA A 531 43.14 -21.40 6.54
C ALA A 531 43.75 -20.18 7.26
N MET A 532 42.92 -19.35 7.91
CA MET A 532 43.29 -18.05 8.48
C MET A 532 43.68 -18.16 9.96
N ALA A 533 44.98 -18.20 10.22
CA ALA A 533 45.53 -18.06 11.57
C ALA A 533 45.45 -16.60 12.05
N ILE A 534 44.43 -16.29 12.86
CA ILE A 534 44.11 -14.93 13.35
C ILE A 534 45.30 -14.26 14.05
N THR A 535 46.12 -15.00 14.80
CA THR A 535 47.31 -14.47 15.48
C THR A 535 48.47 -14.11 14.52
N GLN A 536 48.33 -14.48 13.24
CA GLN A 536 49.30 -14.23 12.16
C GLN A 536 48.78 -13.21 11.13
N THR A 537 47.47 -13.01 11.03
CA THR A 537 46.83 -12.03 10.12
C THR A 537 46.43 -10.72 10.79
N ALA A 538 46.20 -10.71 12.11
CA ALA A 538 45.91 -9.48 12.85
C ALA A 538 47.08 -8.47 12.80
N SER A 539 46.75 -7.19 12.72
CA SER A 539 47.72 -6.10 12.78
C SER A 539 48.23 -5.86 14.21
N SER A 540 49.23 -4.99 14.37
CA SER A 540 49.89 -4.77 15.66
C SER A 540 50.40 -3.35 15.87
N ASP A 541 50.53 -2.94 17.14
CA ASP A 541 51.13 -1.66 17.49
C ASP A 541 52.63 -1.64 17.15
N SER A 542 53.00 -0.70 16.29
CA SER A 542 54.35 -0.55 15.74
C SER A 542 55.47 -0.25 16.76
N VAL A 543 55.14 -0.06 18.06
CA VAL A 543 56.09 0.29 19.13
C VAL A 543 56.19 -0.80 20.19
N SER A 544 55.07 -1.42 20.59
CA SER A 544 55.02 -2.52 21.57
C SER A 544 55.10 -3.91 20.93
N GLY A 545 54.63 -4.06 19.69
CA GLY A 545 54.43 -5.36 19.05
C GLY A 545 53.20 -6.11 19.57
N ASP A 546 52.27 -5.40 20.21
CA ASP A 546 51.00 -5.92 20.73
C ASP A 546 50.00 -6.12 19.59
N LEU A 547 49.31 -7.27 19.55
CA LEU A 547 48.32 -7.59 18.50
C LEU A 547 47.02 -6.81 18.73
N PHE A 548 46.28 -6.53 17.66
CA PHE A 548 44.95 -5.90 17.71
C PHE A 548 43.82 -6.92 17.95
N LEU A 549 44.03 -7.77 18.96
CA LEU A 549 43.10 -8.79 19.43
C LEU A 549 42.72 -8.50 20.89
N ASP A 550 41.54 -8.93 21.31
CA ASP A 550 41.18 -8.91 22.72
C ASP A 550 41.97 -9.97 23.51
N ASP A 551 42.58 -9.53 24.61
CA ASP A 551 43.46 -10.30 25.51
C ASP A 551 42.75 -11.53 26.12
N PHE A 552 41.41 -11.49 26.23
CA PHE A 552 40.61 -12.60 26.72
C PHE A 552 40.13 -13.49 25.57
N THR A 553 39.29 -12.99 24.65
CA THR A 553 38.62 -13.81 23.63
C THR A 553 39.54 -14.30 22.52
N GLY A 554 40.58 -13.52 22.17
CA GLY A 554 41.41 -13.74 20.99
C GLY A 554 40.79 -13.23 19.68
N MET A 555 39.60 -12.63 19.72
CA MET A 555 38.91 -12.06 18.56
C MET A 555 39.48 -10.67 18.21
N PRO A 556 39.36 -10.21 16.94
CA PRO A 556 39.70 -8.84 16.54
C PRO A 556 39.05 -7.77 17.43
N ASP A 557 39.82 -6.76 17.83
CA ASP A 557 39.31 -5.63 18.62
C ASP A 557 39.14 -4.34 17.80
N TYR A 558 38.67 -3.27 18.45
CA TYR A 558 38.43 -1.97 17.83
C TYR A 558 39.65 -1.37 17.11
N ARG A 559 40.89 -1.75 17.50
CA ARG A 559 42.14 -1.33 16.84
C ARG A 559 42.30 -2.01 15.48
N GLN A 560 41.88 -3.27 15.35
CA GLN A 560 41.88 -3.99 14.08
C GLN A 560 40.83 -3.41 13.13
N VAL A 561 39.63 -3.11 13.64
CA VAL A 561 38.57 -2.41 12.87
C VAL A 561 39.07 -1.06 12.34
N ASN A 562 39.72 -0.27 13.20
CA ASN A 562 40.35 0.99 12.80
C ASN A 562 41.44 0.80 11.74
N TYR A 563 42.29 -0.22 11.88
CA TYR A 563 43.33 -0.55 10.91
C TYR A 563 42.72 -0.91 9.54
N GLU A 564 41.78 -1.85 9.50
CA GLU A 564 41.18 -2.32 8.25
C GLU A 564 40.41 -1.20 7.54
N ILE A 565 39.57 -0.46 8.25
CA ILE A 565 38.80 0.63 7.66
C ILE A 565 39.73 1.75 7.14
N THR A 566 40.74 2.17 7.90
CA THR A 566 41.54 3.37 7.57
C THR A 566 42.79 3.09 6.71
N VAL A 567 43.39 1.90 6.81
CA VAL A 567 44.63 1.54 6.09
C VAL A 567 44.34 0.67 4.87
N VAL A 568 43.48 -0.34 5.01
CA VAL A 568 43.18 -1.33 3.95
C VAL A 568 42.08 -0.82 3.02
N MET A 569 40.91 -0.47 3.55
CA MET A 569 39.74 -0.07 2.74
C MET A 569 39.84 1.37 2.21
N LYS A 570 40.20 2.34 3.07
CA LYS A 570 40.24 3.78 2.73
C LYS A 570 41.67 4.30 2.47
N GLY A 571 42.69 3.47 2.67
CA GLY A 571 44.10 3.86 2.69
C GLY A 571 44.91 3.38 1.48
N THR A 572 46.10 2.81 1.73
CA THR A 572 47.03 2.31 0.70
C THR A 572 47.38 0.83 0.84
N GLY A 573 46.82 0.13 1.82
CA GLY A 573 47.11 -1.28 2.14
C GLY A 573 46.38 -2.27 1.23
N THR A 574 46.59 -2.19 -0.09
CA THR A 574 45.88 -3.07 -1.04
C THR A 574 46.39 -4.51 -0.95
N GLY A 575 45.53 -5.44 -0.48
CA GLY A 575 45.85 -6.87 -0.38
C GLY A 575 46.52 -7.28 0.93
N GLU A 576 46.28 -6.53 2.01
CA GLU A 576 46.57 -6.96 3.39
C GLU A 576 45.36 -7.75 3.94
N PRO A 577 45.54 -8.71 4.87
CA PRO A 577 44.43 -9.50 5.44
C PRO A 577 43.41 -8.66 6.22
N THR A 578 42.15 -9.12 6.24
CA THR A 578 41.03 -8.41 6.87
C THR A 578 40.23 -9.28 7.87
N PRO A 579 40.87 -9.88 8.91
CA PRO A 579 40.21 -10.78 9.86
C PRO A 579 39.00 -10.19 10.62
N TRP A 580 38.83 -8.87 10.69
CA TRP A 580 37.56 -8.31 11.15
C TRP A 580 36.50 -8.26 10.04
N ALA A 581 36.81 -7.67 8.88
CA ALA A 581 35.81 -7.46 7.83
C ALA A 581 35.39 -8.75 7.12
N ASP A 582 36.26 -9.76 7.06
CA ASP A 582 35.95 -11.05 6.44
C ASP A 582 34.99 -11.85 7.34
N LEU A 583 35.16 -11.75 8.66
CA LEU A 583 34.19 -12.22 9.66
C LEU A 583 32.86 -11.46 9.57
N GLU A 584 32.87 -10.13 9.51
CA GLU A 584 31.65 -9.32 9.53
C GLU A 584 30.79 -9.39 8.27
N ARG A 585 31.40 -9.55 7.08
CA ARG A 585 30.66 -9.64 5.81
C ARG A 585 29.92 -10.97 5.68
N SER A 586 30.63 -12.06 5.94
CA SER A 586 30.16 -13.42 5.62
C SER A 586 30.48 -14.44 6.70
N GLY A 587 31.64 -14.31 7.39
CA GLY A 587 32.11 -15.33 8.31
C GLY A 587 31.22 -15.59 9.52
N LYS A 588 30.61 -14.56 10.10
CA LYS A 588 29.84 -14.68 11.35
C LYS A 588 28.78 -15.78 11.31
N TRP A 589 28.03 -15.91 10.21
CA TRP A 589 26.99 -16.92 10.02
C TRP A 589 27.51 -18.37 10.03
N TYR A 590 28.82 -18.60 9.82
CA TYR A 590 29.47 -19.91 9.92
C TYR A 590 30.09 -20.19 11.29
N TYR A 591 30.22 -19.16 12.14
CA TYR A 591 30.84 -19.23 13.47
C TYR A 591 29.85 -18.91 14.60
N GLU A 592 28.59 -18.62 14.28
CA GLU A 592 27.55 -18.20 15.21
C GLU A 592 26.95 -19.40 15.96
N ALA A 593 27.39 -19.59 17.22
CA ALA A 593 26.85 -20.61 18.11
C ALA A 593 25.42 -20.26 18.58
N LEU A 594 24.43 -21.01 18.09
CA LEU A 594 23.00 -20.86 18.40
C LEU A 594 22.58 -21.72 19.61
N ASP A 595 23.00 -23.00 19.64
CA ASP A 595 22.65 -23.96 20.70
C ASP A 595 23.84 -24.81 21.16
N VAL A 596 23.74 -25.35 22.38
CA VAL A 596 24.70 -26.28 22.98
C VAL A 596 24.02 -27.38 23.78
N ASP A 597 24.44 -28.64 23.61
CA ASP A 597 24.10 -29.75 24.52
C ASP A 597 25.34 -30.54 24.98
N VAL A 598 25.24 -31.28 26.09
CA VAL A 598 26.40 -31.83 26.80
C VAL A 598 26.14 -33.24 27.31
N ALA A 599 27.00 -34.20 26.95
CA ALA A 599 26.91 -35.59 27.40
C ALA A 599 28.18 -36.11 28.08
N GLU A 600 27.96 -36.93 29.12
CA GLU A 600 28.99 -37.72 29.80
C GLU A 600 29.17 -39.07 29.08
N GLN A 601 30.18 -39.18 28.22
CA GLN A 601 30.37 -40.29 27.29
C GLN A 601 31.79 -40.85 27.37
N ASN A 602 31.90 -42.19 27.50
CA ASN A 602 33.17 -42.92 27.62
C ASN A 602 34.14 -42.43 28.74
N GLY A 603 33.67 -41.60 29.68
CA GLY A 603 34.50 -40.97 30.71
C GLY A 603 35.08 -39.60 30.31
N ARG A 604 34.49 -38.96 29.30
CA ARG A 604 34.70 -37.57 28.88
C ARG A 604 33.39 -36.80 29.06
N SER A 605 33.50 -35.51 29.31
CA SER A 605 32.41 -34.55 29.13
C SER A 605 32.56 -33.96 27.72
N ILE A 606 31.59 -34.19 26.82
CA ILE A 606 31.61 -33.63 25.46
C ILE A 606 30.47 -32.64 25.33
N ALA A 607 30.78 -31.44 24.83
CA ALA A 607 29.78 -30.46 24.43
C ALA A 607 29.63 -30.45 22.90
N TYR A 608 28.40 -30.35 22.44
CA TYR A 608 28.00 -30.27 21.04
C TYR A 608 27.43 -28.88 20.79
N ILE A 609 27.91 -28.18 19.77
CA ILE A 609 27.58 -26.78 19.51
C ILE A 609 26.98 -26.66 18.11
N ALA A 610 25.75 -26.17 18.02
CA ALA A 610 25.09 -25.77 16.78
C ALA A 610 25.65 -24.42 16.32
N CYS A 611 26.28 -24.36 15.15
CA CYS A 611 26.99 -23.18 14.63
C CYS A 611 26.42 -22.66 13.30
N SER A 612 25.09 -22.65 13.15
CA SER A 612 24.39 -22.13 11.96
C SER A 612 24.99 -22.74 10.67
N LEU A 613 25.38 -21.92 9.68
CA LEU A 613 25.94 -22.38 8.39
C LEU A 613 27.26 -23.17 8.53
N GLY A 614 27.94 -23.07 9.67
CA GLY A 614 29.12 -23.90 9.93
C GLY A 614 28.74 -25.38 10.00
N GLY A 615 27.65 -25.71 10.70
CA GLY A 615 27.28 -27.08 11.04
C GLY A 615 27.29 -27.33 12.54
N VAL A 616 27.73 -28.52 12.94
CA VAL A 616 27.83 -28.94 14.34
C VAL A 616 29.24 -29.32 14.74
N LEU A 617 29.66 -28.88 15.92
CA LEU A 617 30.99 -29.08 16.48
C LEU A 617 30.92 -29.90 17.77
N ALA A 618 31.85 -30.83 17.96
CA ALA A 618 32.06 -31.55 19.21
C ALA A 618 33.39 -31.12 19.87
N VAL A 619 33.35 -30.79 21.16
CA VAL A 619 34.52 -30.27 21.92
C VAL A 619 34.64 -30.93 23.30
N ASP A 620 35.87 -31.13 23.78
CA ASP A 620 36.13 -31.79 25.07
C ASP A 620 36.09 -30.81 26.23
N VAL A 621 35.04 -30.89 27.06
CA VAL A 621 34.88 -30.06 28.26
C VAL A 621 35.26 -30.81 29.55
N THR A 622 35.89 -31.98 29.46
CA THR A 622 36.19 -32.85 30.61
C THR A 622 36.92 -32.10 31.73
N GLY A 623 36.30 -32.04 32.92
CA GLY A 623 36.85 -31.34 34.09
C GLY A 623 36.30 -29.93 34.30
N TYR A 624 35.35 -29.46 33.48
CA TYR A 624 34.67 -28.16 33.62
C TYR A 624 34.08 -27.92 35.03
N GLU A 625 33.66 -28.96 35.74
CA GLU A 625 33.09 -28.86 37.09
C GLU A 625 34.15 -28.45 38.14
N ASN A 626 35.43 -28.60 37.78
CA ASN A 626 36.61 -28.23 38.56
C ASN A 626 37.32 -26.98 37.99
N ALA A 627 36.82 -26.40 36.90
CA ALA A 627 37.33 -25.18 36.30
C ALA A 627 36.93 -23.94 37.11
N SER A 628 37.68 -22.84 36.93
CA SER A 628 37.38 -21.52 37.53
C SER A 628 38.08 -20.42 36.74
N ALA A 629 37.75 -19.14 36.95
CA ALA A 629 38.50 -18.03 36.36
C ALA A 629 40.02 -18.03 36.69
N ALA A 630 40.46 -18.76 37.73
CA ALA A 630 41.88 -18.95 38.08
C ALA A 630 42.48 -20.30 37.61
N ASN A 631 41.66 -21.18 37.05
CA ASN A 631 42.01 -22.47 36.45
C ASN A 631 41.08 -22.68 35.25
N PHE A 632 41.24 -21.80 34.26
CA PHE A 632 40.33 -21.68 33.12
C PHE A 632 40.56 -22.80 32.11
N LEU A 633 39.48 -23.35 31.56
CA LEU A 633 39.52 -24.44 30.59
C LEU A 633 39.23 -23.93 29.18
N THR A 634 40.25 -23.90 28.32
CA THR A 634 40.01 -23.88 26.87
C THR A 634 39.76 -25.31 26.43
N ALA A 635 38.54 -25.60 25.97
CA ALA A 635 38.19 -26.92 25.45
C ALA A 635 38.89 -27.15 24.09
N PRO A 636 39.50 -28.32 23.82
CA PRO A 636 39.96 -28.66 22.49
C PRO A 636 38.83 -29.18 21.60
N PHE A 637 38.91 -28.84 20.31
CA PHE A 637 38.11 -29.44 19.24
C PHE A 637 38.28 -30.96 19.19
N LEU A 638 37.20 -31.68 18.87
CA LEU A 638 37.20 -33.13 18.66
C LEU A 638 36.73 -33.53 17.26
N GLY A 639 35.62 -32.97 16.77
CA GLY A 639 35.06 -33.37 15.48
C GLY A 639 33.97 -32.44 14.99
N TYR A 640 33.60 -32.64 13.73
CA TYR A 640 32.74 -31.75 12.97
C TYR A 640 31.77 -32.53 12.07
N PHE A 641 30.58 -32.00 11.83
CA PHE A 641 29.70 -32.41 10.73
C PHE A 641 29.02 -31.17 10.10
N PRO A 642 28.93 -31.07 8.77
CA PRO A 642 28.47 -29.87 8.09
C PRO A 642 26.97 -29.59 8.21
N ALA A 643 26.60 -28.32 8.13
CA ALA A 643 25.25 -27.88 7.81
C ALA A 643 24.88 -28.23 6.36
N VAL A 644 23.62 -28.12 6.00
CA VAL A 644 23.26 -27.94 4.60
C VAL A 644 23.68 -26.53 4.18
N ALA A 645 24.58 -26.50 3.21
CA ALA A 645 25.01 -25.31 2.51
C ALA A 645 23.81 -24.63 1.81
N ALA A 646 23.40 -23.45 2.31
CA ALA A 646 22.40 -22.61 1.68
C ALA A 646 22.87 -22.15 0.29
N ASN A 647 22.22 -22.58 -0.80
CA ASN A 647 22.62 -22.20 -2.18
C ASN A 647 22.68 -20.68 -2.34
N GLY A 648 23.90 -20.12 -2.38
CA GLY A 648 24.12 -18.71 -2.62
C GLY A 648 23.92 -18.35 -4.10
N PRO A 649 23.77 -17.06 -4.44
CA PRO A 649 23.79 -16.62 -5.83
C PRO A 649 25.15 -16.96 -6.46
N TYR A 650 25.16 -17.90 -7.40
CA TYR A 650 26.40 -18.40 -8.03
C TYR A 650 27.11 -17.33 -8.86
N ASP A 651 28.45 -17.41 -8.85
CA ASP A 651 29.38 -16.67 -9.73
C ASP A 651 29.16 -15.14 -9.78
N THR A 652 29.66 -14.46 -8.76
CA THR A 652 30.13 -13.08 -8.90
C THR A 652 31.65 -13.01 -8.83
N GLU A 653 32.35 -13.42 -9.90
CA GLU A 653 33.71 -12.92 -10.16
C GLU A 653 33.71 -11.37 -10.06
N SER A 654 34.23 -10.86 -8.93
CA SER A 654 34.32 -9.45 -8.50
C SER A 654 33.03 -8.76 -7.96
N MET A 655 33.06 -8.39 -6.68
CA MET A 655 33.23 -6.99 -6.23
C MET A 655 33.22 -6.89 -4.67
N PRO A 656 34.36 -6.61 -4.00
CA PRO A 656 34.44 -6.53 -2.52
C PRO A 656 33.91 -5.21 -1.94
N ALA A 657 32.76 -4.74 -2.45
CA ALA A 657 32.20 -3.40 -2.22
C ALA A 657 30.70 -3.36 -1.89
N SER A 658 29.98 -4.49 -1.93
CA SER A 658 28.68 -4.58 -1.26
C SER A 658 28.88 -4.89 0.22
N LEU A 659 28.16 -4.20 1.11
CA LEU A 659 28.24 -4.43 2.56
C LEU A 659 27.10 -5.32 3.08
N LEU A 660 25.97 -5.44 2.36
CA LEU A 660 24.92 -6.44 2.60
C LEU A 660 24.35 -6.91 1.25
N PRO A 661 24.47 -8.20 0.89
CA PRO A 661 23.62 -8.85 -0.09
C PRO A 661 22.38 -9.44 0.59
N TYR A 662 21.35 -8.61 0.78
CA TYR A 662 20.00 -9.03 1.18
C TYR A 662 19.13 -8.81 -0.07
N GLU A 663 18.37 -9.80 -0.60
CA GLU A 663 17.58 -10.79 0.17
C GLU A 663 17.87 -12.26 -0.14
N GLY A 664 19.13 -12.67 -0.30
CA GLY A 664 19.51 -14.07 0.01
C GLY A 664 19.60 -14.32 1.52
N ALA A 665 19.90 -13.26 2.28
CA ALA A 665 20.29 -13.37 3.68
C ALA A 665 19.15 -13.40 4.71
N GLY A 666 17.87 -13.41 4.29
CA GLY A 666 16.76 -13.76 5.18
C GLY A 666 16.87 -15.22 5.60
N MET A 667 17.09 -16.10 4.60
CA MET A 667 17.44 -17.50 4.82
C MET A 667 18.78 -17.59 5.58
N LEU A 668 19.85 -16.91 5.14
CA LEU A 668 21.18 -17.04 5.79
C LEU A 668 21.22 -16.65 7.28
N LYS A 669 20.38 -15.71 7.76
CA LYS A 669 20.23 -15.37 9.20
C LYS A 669 19.75 -16.57 10.04
N GLU A 670 18.87 -17.39 9.48
CA GLU A 670 18.16 -18.48 10.18
C GLU A 670 18.70 -19.87 9.78
N ALA A 671 19.66 -19.94 8.85
CA ALA A 671 20.07 -21.14 8.14
C ALA A 671 21.10 -22.02 8.87
N GLY A 672 21.26 -23.24 8.34
CA GLY A 672 22.17 -24.26 8.85
C GLY A 672 21.67 -24.86 10.16
N VAL A 673 22.58 -25.28 11.03
CA VAL A 673 22.24 -26.01 12.26
C VAL A 673 21.77 -25.05 13.36
N THR A 674 20.48 -25.13 13.71
CA THR A 674 19.80 -24.21 14.63
C THR A 674 19.65 -24.74 16.07
N GLY A 675 19.84 -26.05 16.31
CA GLY A 675 19.58 -26.68 17.60
C GLY A 675 20.12 -28.11 17.72
N VAL A 676 20.46 -28.56 18.94
CA VAL A 676 21.12 -29.84 19.23
C VAL A 676 20.63 -30.52 20.53
N GLU A 677 20.32 -31.82 20.48
CA GLU A 677 20.14 -32.68 21.66
C GLU A 677 20.89 -34.02 21.51
N VAL A 678 21.66 -34.43 22.51
CA VAL A 678 22.45 -35.69 22.50
C VAL A 678 21.82 -36.76 23.39
N ASN A 679 21.50 -37.92 22.81
CA ASN A 679 20.97 -39.07 23.54
C ASN A 679 21.77 -40.35 23.28
N GLY A 680 22.36 -40.90 24.34
CA GLY A 680 23.14 -42.15 24.29
C GLY A 680 24.45 -42.01 23.52
N ASN A 681 24.49 -42.51 22.28
CA ASN A 681 25.61 -42.39 21.34
C ASN A 681 25.27 -41.52 20.11
N GLN A 682 24.06 -40.98 20.08
CA GLN A 682 23.50 -40.29 18.92
C GLN A 682 23.31 -38.82 19.24
N LEU A 683 23.64 -37.96 18.28
CA LEU A 683 23.33 -36.55 18.30
C LEU A 683 22.18 -36.30 17.33
N TYR A 684 21.15 -35.61 17.80
CA TYR A 684 20.03 -35.14 17.02
C TYR A 684 20.26 -33.64 16.83
N LEU A 685 20.11 -33.16 15.60
CA LEU A 685 20.19 -31.75 15.29
C LEU A 685 19.08 -31.37 14.34
N THR A 686 18.68 -30.12 14.43
CA THR A 686 17.81 -29.47 13.46
C THR A 686 18.69 -28.61 12.56
N ASP A 687 18.58 -28.85 11.26
CA ASP A 687 19.20 -28.04 10.20
C ASP A 687 18.09 -27.41 9.38
N HIS A 688 18.25 -26.13 9.05
CA HIS A 688 17.24 -25.34 8.35
C HIS A 688 16.72 -26.00 7.06
N PHE A 689 17.57 -26.70 6.29
CA PHE A 689 17.17 -27.35 5.03
C PHE A 689 17.14 -28.88 5.12
N ALA A 690 18.00 -29.52 5.94
CA ALA A 690 17.94 -30.97 6.14
C ALA A 690 16.87 -31.42 7.16
N GLY A 691 16.21 -30.48 7.85
CA GLY A 691 15.27 -30.76 8.94
C GLY A 691 15.97 -31.54 10.06
N LEU A 692 15.34 -32.62 10.52
CA LEU A 692 15.94 -33.54 11.48
C LEU A 692 17.08 -34.34 10.87
N VAL A 693 18.30 -34.09 11.37
CA VAL A 693 19.48 -34.93 11.12
C VAL A 693 19.86 -35.68 12.38
N ILE A 694 20.24 -36.95 12.23
CA ILE A 694 20.71 -37.79 13.34
C ILE A 694 22.08 -38.36 12.99
N LEU A 695 23.07 -38.08 13.83
CA LEU A 695 24.45 -38.56 13.71
C LEU A 695 24.72 -39.65 14.75
N ASP A 696 25.43 -40.72 14.36
CA ASP A 696 25.96 -41.73 15.28
C ASP A 696 27.36 -41.34 15.80
N ASN A 697 27.87 -42.14 16.74
CA ASN A 697 29.25 -42.07 17.26
C ASN A 697 29.59 -40.73 17.93
N ALA A 698 28.60 -40.05 18.51
CA ALA A 698 28.80 -38.85 19.32
C ALA A 698 29.85 -39.07 20.43
N ALA A 699 29.95 -40.30 20.97
CA ALA A 699 30.93 -40.65 22.01
C ALA A 699 32.39 -40.84 21.52
N THR A 700 32.66 -40.75 20.22
CA THR A 700 34.00 -40.84 19.58
C THR A 700 34.07 -39.98 18.29
N PRO A 701 33.76 -38.67 18.33
CA PRO A 701 33.66 -37.87 17.11
C PRO A 701 35.03 -37.68 16.46
N ASP A 702 36.07 -37.55 17.29
CA ASP A 702 37.52 -37.51 16.97
C ASP A 702 38.09 -38.71 16.19
N SER A 703 37.26 -39.71 15.91
CA SER A 703 37.64 -40.92 15.17
C SER A 703 36.47 -41.55 14.42
N SER A 704 35.37 -40.81 14.22
CA SER A 704 34.15 -41.30 13.57
C SER A 704 33.32 -40.24 12.83
N TRP A 705 33.56 -38.94 13.07
CA TRP A 705 32.92 -37.85 12.36
C TRP A 705 33.79 -37.40 11.17
N HIS A 706 33.84 -38.28 10.17
CA HIS A 706 34.39 -38.03 8.84
C HIS A 706 33.90 -39.15 7.89
N SER A 707 33.80 -38.87 6.59
CA SER A 707 33.52 -39.92 5.60
C SER A 707 34.68 -40.94 5.51
N ALA A 708 34.40 -42.14 5.02
CA ALA A 708 35.30 -43.30 5.15
C ALA A 708 36.60 -43.23 4.31
N ALA A 709 36.74 -42.25 3.40
CA ALA A 709 37.91 -42.10 2.53
C ALA A 709 38.63 -40.74 2.68
N TYR A 710 38.40 -40.02 3.77
CA TYR A 710 38.96 -38.67 4.01
C TYR A 710 40.52 -38.63 3.97
N PRO A 711 41.13 -37.49 3.61
CA PRO A 711 40.49 -36.26 3.13
C PRO A 711 39.97 -36.38 1.69
N TYR A 712 38.86 -35.70 1.42
CA TYR A 712 38.27 -35.50 0.12
C TYR A 712 38.89 -34.28 -0.58
N ASN A 713 38.50 -34.07 -1.84
CA ASN A 713 38.93 -32.97 -2.68
C ASN A 713 37.70 -32.54 -3.48
N ASN A 714 36.93 -31.61 -2.93
CA ASN A 714 35.61 -31.24 -3.45
C ASN A 714 35.66 -30.09 -4.47
N ASP A 715 36.77 -29.33 -4.54
CA ASP A 715 37.22 -28.67 -5.77
C ASP A 715 37.23 -29.71 -6.91
N THR A 716 36.38 -29.50 -7.93
CA THR A 716 36.31 -30.40 -9.09
C THR A 716 36.54 -29.71 -10.44
N ASP A 717 36.71 -28.39 -10.47
CA ASP A 717 36.96 -27.62 -11.70
C ASP A 717 38.34 -26.89 -11.72
N GLY A 718 38.97 -26.69 -10.56
CA GLY A 718 40.25 -26.03 -10.37
C GLY A 718 40.19 -24.51 -10.20
N ILE A 719 39.03 -23.94 -9.85
CA ILE A 719 38.80 -22.51 -9.64
C ILE A 719 38.43 -22.27 -8.17
N ALA A 720 39.46 -22.13 -7.32
CA ALA A 720 39.28 -21.89 -5.89
C ALA A 720 38.30 -20.75 -5.59
N ASP A 721 37.50 -20.94 -4.53
CA ASP A 721 36.56 -19.98 -3.97
C ASP A 721 35.32 -19.68 -4.86
N ASN A 722 35.04 -20.47 -5.92
CA ASN A 722 33.95 -20.19 -6.88
C ASN A 722 32.59 -20.86 -6.54
N ASN A 723 32.61 -21.98 -5.82
CA ASN A 723 31.44 -22.76 -5.46
C ASN A 723 30.93 -22.28 -4.09
N VAL A 724 29.88 -21.45 -4.07
CA VAL A 724 29.28 -20.91 -2.84
C VAL A 724 28.00 -21.68 -2.49
N PRO A 725 27.84 -22.18 -1.24
CA PRO A 725 28.82 -22.20 -0.16
C PRO A 725 29.99 -23.16 -0.40
N ASP A 726 31.11 -22.86 0.27
CA ASP A 726 32.40 -23.49 0.01
C ASP A 726 32.45 -24.96 0.48
N PHE A 727 31.99 -25.84 -0.40
CA PHE A 727 32.16 -27.28 -0.27
C PHE A 727 33.62 -27.72 -0.47
N GLU A 728 34.48 -26.88 -1.04
CA GLU A 728 35.83 -27.22 -1.49
C GLU A 728 36.80 -27.34 -0.32
N ASP A 729 36.72 -26.39 0.62
CA ASP A 729 37.46 -26.36 1.89
C ASP A 729 36.98 -27.46 2.88
N ILE A 730 35.79 -28.05 2.70
CA ILE A 730 35.31 -29.19 3.50
C ILE A 730 36.02 -30.48 3.03
N THR A 731 37.05 -30.92 3.76
CA THR A 731 37.86 -32.10 3.42
C THR A 731 37.45 -33.37 4.14
N SER A 732 36.79 -33.29 5.30
CA SER A 732 36.38 -34.47 6.07
C SER A 732 35.26 -35.30 5.43
N TYR A 733 34.54 -34.76 4.43
CA TYR A 733 33.30 -35.34 3.91
C TYR A 733 33.21 -35.37 2.38
N ASP A 734 32.46 -36.35 1.87
CA ASP A 734 32.06 -36.40 0.47
C ASP A 734 30.86 -35.46 0.25
N MET A 735 31.15 -34.23 -0.21
CA MET A 735 30.12 -33.20 -0.43
C MET A 735 29.46 -33.29 -1.82
N SER A 736 29.77 -34.33 -2.60
CA SER A 736 29.12 -34.52 -3.91
C SER A 736 27.62 -34.83 -3.76
N PRO A 737 26.75 -34.38 -4.70
CA PRO A 737 25.32 -34.66 -4.64
C PRO A 737 25.04 -36.16 -4.77
N TRP A 738 24.21 -36.68 -3.86
CA TRP A 738 23.96 -38.11 -3.71
C TRP A 738 23.19 -38.75 -4.87
N ASP A 739 22.03 -38.21 -5.23
CA ASP A 739 21.21 -38.71 -6.34
C ASP A 739 20.75 -37.55 -7.26
N PRO A 740 21.35 -37.39 -8.46
CA PRO A 740 20.97 -36.33 -9.40
C PRO A 740 19.62 -36.59 -10.10
N LEU A 741 18.82 -37.55 -9.63
CA LEU A 741 17.41 -37.77 -10.00
C LEU A 741 16.43 -37.40 -8.86
N ASP A 742 16.95 -37.07 -7.68
CA ASP A 742 16.20 -36.51 -6.56
C ASP A 742 16.20 -34.98 -6.69
N ASN A 743 15.02 -34.34 -6.62
CA ASN A 743 14.91 -32.89 -6.83
C ASN A 743 15.67 -32.08 -5.78
N GLU A 744 15.85 -32.67 -4.60
CA GLU A 744 16.29 -32.05 -3.37
C GLU A 744 17.38 -32.95 -2.73
N SER A 745 18.34 -33.38 -3.56
CA SER A 745 19.45 -34.22 -3.11
C SER A 745 20.40 -33.43 -2.21
N LEU A 746 20.43 -33.78 -0.93
CA LEU A 746 21.46 -33.30 -0.01
C LEU A 746 22.86 -33.80 -0.45
N PRO A 747 23.96 -33.21 0.08
CA PRO A 747 25.30 -33.75 -0.08
C PRO A 747 25.38 -35.19 0.45
N LYS A 748 26.24 -36.01 -0.15
CA LYS A 748 26.33 -37.45 0.13
C LYS A 748 26.63 -37.79 1.60
N CYS A 749 27.34 -36.94 2.33
CA CYS A 749 27.59 -37.10 3.76
C CYS A 749 26.32 -37.21 4.64
N PHE A 750 25.16 -36.71 4.20
CA PHE A 750 23.87 -36.87 4.88
C PHE A 750 23.24 -38.27 4.71
N TYR A 751 23.75 -39.08 3.76
CA TYR A 751 23.26 -40.43 3.46
C TYR A 751 24.24 -41.55 3.86
N GLU A 752 25.46 -41.22 4.31
CA GLU A 752 26.47 -42.17 4.80
C GLU A 752 26.96 -41.83 6.22
N ALA A 753 27.61 -42.78 6.90
CA ALA A 753 28.06 -42.60 8.27
C ALA A 753 29.04 -41.40 8.40
N PRO A 754 28.89 -40.54 9.42
CA PRO A 754 28.14 -40.74 10.66
C PRO A 754 26.62 -40.52 10.59
N ALA A 755 26.07 -39.97 9.51
CA ALA A 755 24.63 -39.72 9.40
C ALA A 755 23.80 -41.01 9.34
N LEU A 756 22.71 -41.03 10.09
CA LEU A 756 21.72 -42.10 10.19
C LEU A 756 20.34 -41.68 9.66
N LEU A 757 20.03 -40.38 9.73
CA LEU A 757 18.81 -39.77 9.21
C LEU A 757 19.16 -38.35 8.76
N ALA A 758 18.52 -37.90 7.69
CA ALA A 758 18.35 -36.51 7.31
C ALA A 758 16.98 -36.45 6.63
N THR A 759 16.01 -35.75 7.20
CA THR A 759 14.62 -35.84 6.73
C THR A 759 14.33 -34.98 5.51
N ARG A 760 15.18 -33.97 5.28
CA ARG A 760 14.83 -32.71 4.60
C ARG A 760 13.76 -31.92 5.38
N GLU A 761 13.36 -30.76 4.85
CA GLU A 761 12.42 -29.84 5.50
C GLU A 761 11.11 -30.51 5.91
N LEU A 762 10.74 -30.40 7.20
CA LEU A 762 9.54 -31.02 7.74
C LEU A 762 8.31 -30.10 7.63
N ASN A 763 7.87 -29.91 6.38
CA ASN A 763 6.85 -28.93 5.93
C ASN A 763 7.35 -27.47 5.99
N GLY A 764 8.66 -27.26 5.85
CA GLY A 764 9.33 -25.96 5.91
C GLY A 764 10.61 -26.01 6.76
N HIS A 765 11.32 -24.90 6.80
CA HIS A 765 12.65 -24.74 7.41
C HIS A 765 12.79 -25.29 8.85
N GLY A 766 13.86 -26.00 9.16
CA GLY A 766 14.12 -26.59 10.48
C GLY A 766 14.48 -25.59 11.59
N TYR A 767 13.85 -25.72 12.76
CA TYR A 767 14.15 -24.97 13.99
C TYR A 767 14.11 -25.91 15.23
N THR A 768 14.31 -25.36 16.44
CA THR A 768 14.38 -26.05 17.74
C THR A 768 13.57 -27.35 17.85
N LEU A 769 14.26 -28.42 18.22
CA LEU A 769 13.68 -29.73 18.51
C LEU A 769 13.64 -30.02 20.01
N GLN A 770 12.87 -31.05 20.40
CA GLN A 770 13.01 -31.69 21.70
C GLN A 770 12.74 -33.20 21.61
N LEU A 771 13.66 -34.00 22.15
CA LEU A 771 13.54 -35.46 22.17
C LEU A 771 12.59 -35.94 23.27
N MET A 772 11.98 -37.10 23.06
CA MET A 772 11.42 -37.91 24.17
C MET A 772 12.55 -38.49 25.04
N ASP A 773 12.23 -38.87 26.29
CA ASP A 773 13.17 -39.49 27.24
C ASP A 773 13.88 -40.75 26.71
N ALA A 774 13.26 -41.45 25.75
CA ALA A 774 13.82 -42.66 25.11
C ALA A 774 13.24 -42.84 23.68
N PRO A 775 13.79 -42.16 22.66
CA PRO A 775 13.33 -42.26 21.28
C PRO A 775 13.45 -43.70 20.75
N ALA A 776 12.42 -44.16 20.06
CA ALA A 776 12.17 -45.56 19.75
C ALA A 776 12.39 -45.88 18.26
N LEU A 777 13.59 -45.53 17.75
CA LEU A 777 14.07 -45.51 16.34
C LEU A 777 13.91 -46.80 15.47
N THR A 778 13.19 -47.80 15.97
CA THR A 778 12.85 -49.08 15.32
C THR A 778 11.40 -49.54 15.65
N THR A 779 10.53 -48.64 16.14
CA THR A 779 9.17 -48.95 16.64
C THR A 779 8.14 -47.90 16.22
N ALA A 780 7.41 -48.20 15.13
CA ALA A 780 6.35 -47.36 14.59
C ALA A 780 5.21 -47.06 15.59
N GLY A 781 4.66 -45.85 15.49
CA GLY A 781 3.54 -45.34 16.29
C GLY A 781 3.96 -44.67 17.59
N SER A 782 5.24 -44.33 17.74
CA SER A 782 5.82 -43.57 18.85
C SER A 782 6.00 -42.12 18.40
N VAL A 783 5.77 -41.12 19.25
CA VAL A 783 6.42 -39.82 19.01
C VAL A 783 7.82 -39.94 19.60
N ASP A 784 8.83 -39.60 18.83
CA ASP A 784 10.26 -39.69 19.17
C ASP A 784 10.89 -38.31 19.31
N VAL A 785 10.52 -37.38 18.42
CA VAL A 785 10.99 -36.00 18.37
C VAL A 785 9.78 -35.06 18.22
N LEU A 786 9.82 -33.93 18.94
CA LEU A 786 9.00 -32.75 18.70
C LEU A 786 9.87 -31.74 17.97
N GLU A 787 9.36 -31.07 16.94
CA GLU A 787 10.19 -30.19 16.12
C GLU A 787 9.39 -28.99 15.64
N CYS A 788 9.94 -27.80 15.91
CA CYS A 788 9.49 -26.56 15.31
C CYS A 788 10.07 -26.48 13.89
N SER A 789 9.20 -26.40 12.89
CA SER A 789 9.58 -25.92 11.56
C SER A 789 9.26 -24.43 11.52
N GLY A 790 10.30 -23.60 11.33
CA GLY A 790 10.32 -22.15 11.43
C GLY A 790 9.06 -21.53 10.83
N ALA A 791 9.00 -21.41 9.51
CA ALA A 791 7.80 -20.95 8.81
C ALA A 791 6.70 -22.03 8.66
N GLY A 792 7.08 -23.32 8.71
CA GLY A 792 6.18 -24.43 8.37
C GLY A 792 5.13 -24.78 9.42
N GLY A 793 5.40 -24.52 10.70
CA GLY A 793 4.56 -24.97 11.81
C GLY A 793 5.24 -26.04 12.66
N PHE A 794 4.49 -26.74 13.51
CA PHE A 794 5.06 -27.66 14.50
C PHE A 794 4.69 -29.12 14.20
N VAL A 795 5.61 -30.08 14.37
CA VAL A 795 5.42 -31.50 14.02
C VAL A 795 5.76 -32.48 15.14
N PHE A 796 5.10 -33.65 15.11
CA PHE A 796 5.44 -34.83 15.90
C PHE A 796 6.03 -35.91 14.99
N VAL A 797 7.30 -36.26 15.18
CA VAL A 797 8.03 -37.23 14.34
C VAL A 797 8.12 -38.60 15.02
N ASP A 798 7.87 -39.66 14.26
CA ASP A 798 8.05 -41.09 14.59
C ASP A 798 9.18 -41.64 13.73
N ILE A 799 10.11 -42.42 14.29
CA ILE A 799 11.23 -43.00 13.55
C ILE A 799 11.05 -44.54 13.55
N PRO A 800 10.12 -45.08 12.74
CA PRO A 800 9.76 -46.49 12.76
C PRO A 800 10.91 -47.44 12.41
N ASN A 801 11.91 -46.99 11.64
CA ASN A 801 13.07 -47.80 11.25
C ASN A 801 14.22 -46.96 10.69
N ILE A 802 15.07 -46.39 11.56
CA ILE A 802 16.25 -45.60 11.13
C ILE A 802 17.23 -46.36 10.21
N ALA A 803 17.18 -47.70 10.20
CA ALA A 803 17.99 -48.55 9.33
C ALA A 803 17.32 -48.90 7.98
N ALA A 804 16.26 -48.19 7.56
CA ALA A 804 15.59 -48.45 6.29
C ALA A 804 16.45 -48.05 5.07
N PRO A 805 16.36 -48.76 3.94
CA PRO A 805 17.14 -48.47 2.74
C PRO A 805 16.63 -47.25 1.96
N LEU A 806 15.37 -46.83 2.17
CA LEU A 806 14.76 -45.63 1.60
C LEU A 806 14.53 -44.62 2.72
N MET A 807 14.65 -43.31 2.46
CA MET A 807 14.47 -42.28 3.49
C MET A 807 13.00 -42.19 3.95
N GLU A 808 12.05 -42.32 3.01
CA GLU A 808 10.60 -42.38 3.25
C GLU A 808 10.16 -43.54 4.16
N ASP A 809 10.98 -44.60 4.30
CA ASP A 809 10.73 -45.72 5.21
C ASP A 809 11.34 -45.49 6.63
N ARG A 810 12.12 -44.41 6.86
CA ARG A 810 12.83 -44.17 8.14
C ARG A 810 12.00 -43.42 9.17
N PHE A 811 11.26 -42.40 8.73
CA PHE A 811 10.52 -41.46 9.59
C PHE A 811 9.05 -41.30 9.12
N SER A 812 8.18 -40.77 9.98
CA SER A 812 6.84 -40.30 9.59
C SER A 812 6.32 -39.22 10.53
N ILE A 813 5.45 -38.34 10.04
CA ILE A 813 4.82 -37.27 10.83
C ILE A 813 3.46 -37.78 11.36
N LEU A 814 3.35 -37.94 12.69
CA LEU A 814 2.12 -38.43 13.33
C LEU A 814 1.09 -37.34 13.63
N ALA A 815 1.55 -36.09 13.78
CA ALA A 815 0.70 -34.91 13.88
C ALA A 815 1.44 -33.69 13.33
N TYR A 816 0.69 -32.78 12.71
CA TYR A 816 1.19 -31.52 12.17
C TYR A 816 0.28 -30.37 12.63
N PHE A 817 0.89 -29.26 12.99
CA PHE A 817 0.29 -28.04 13.51
C PHE A 817 0.75 -26.87 12.61
N PRO A 818 0.13 -26.68 11.42
CA PRO A 818 0.42 -25.53 10.57
C PRO A 818 0.16 -24.22 11.33
N THR A 819 0.86 -23.15 10.92
CA THR A 819 0.77 -21.84 11.57
C THR A 819 -0.59 -21.15 11.35
N THR A 820 -1.41 -21.61 10.38
CA THR A 820 -2.79 -21.15 10.19
C THR A 820 -3.82 -22.28 10.39
N GLY A 821 -5.09 -21.89 10.58
CA GLY A 821 -6.23 -22.81 10.57
C GLY A 821 -6.82 -23.09 9.19
N GLU A 822 -6.25 -22.52 8.12
CA GLU A 822 -6.85 -22.52 6.78
C GLU A 822 -6.51 -23.78 5.97
N ILE A 823 -7.41 -24.11 5.04
CA ILE A 823 -7.28 -25.24 4.12
C ILE A 823 -7.28 -24.72 2.68
N GLY A 824 -6.11 -24.77 2.05
CA GLY A 824 -5.80 -24.42 0.68
C GLY A 824 -6.15 -25.51 -0.34
N ALA A 825 -6.00 -25.14 -1.62
CA ALA A 825 -6.11 -26.04 -2.75
C ALA A 825 -4.78 -26.79 -2.97
N ALA A 826 -4.87 -28.13 -3.02
CA ALA A 826 -3.77 -29.01 -3.42
C ALA A 826 -3.56 -28.98 -4.94
N VAL A 827 -2.51 -29.66 -5.43
CA VAL A 827 -2.12 -29.72 -6.85
C VAL A 827 -3.22 -30.24 -7.79
N ASP A 828 -4.14 -31.10 -7.30
CA ASP A 828 -5.30 -31.59 -8.06
C ASP A 828 -6.52 -30.64 -8.04
N GLY A 829 -6.40 -29.50 -7.34
CA GLY A 829 -7.46 -28.52 -7.14
C GLY A 829 -8.45 -28.85 -6.02
N THR A 830 -8.20 -29.87 -5.19
CA THR A 830 -9.06 -30.17 -4.04
C THR A 830 -8.64 -29.40 -2.78
N ALA A 831 -9.63 -28.98 -1.98
CA ALA A 831 -9.41 -28.25 -0.73
C ALA A 831 -8.97 -29.22 0.40
N THR A 832 -7.70 -29.61 0.36
CA THR A 832 -7.08 -30.53 1.34
C THR A 832 -5.68 -30.11 1.77
N GLN A 833 -5.08 -29.08 1.18
CA GLN A 833 -3.75 -28.60 1.56
C GLN A 833 -3.87 -27.81 2.86
N THR A 834 -3.09 -28.11 3.88
CA THR A 834 -2.92 -27.22 5.04
C THR A 834 -2.03 -26.04 4.65
N ILE A 835 -2.43 -24.81 5.01
CA ILE A 835 -1.62 -23.62 4.73
C ILE A 835 -0.87 -23.18 6.00
N ALA A 836 0.44 -23.06 5.86
CA ALA A 836 1.26 -22.23 6.74
C ALA A 836 1.35 -20.81 6.14
N ILE A 837 1.46 -19.83 7.01
CA ILE A 837 2.00 -18.49 6.76
C ILE A 837 3.01 -18.26 7.87
N GLY A 838 4.30 -18.16 7.56
CA GLY A 838 5.36 -18.19 8.55
C GLY A 838 6.37 -17.06 8.37
N HIS A 839 6.79 -16.82 7.13
CA HIS A 839 7.64 -15.70 6.73
C HIS A 839 6.82 -14.79 5.81
N ALA A 840 5.85 -14.07 6.38
CA ALA A 840 5.06 -13.09 5.64
C ALA A 840 5.99 -11.94 5.22
N ALA A 841 6.41 -11.94 3.95
CA ALA A 841 7.45 -11.08 3.43
C ALA A 841 6.90 -9.85 2.70
N GLY A 842 5.73 -9.99 2.05
CA GLY A 842 5.13 -8.93 1.25
C GLY A 842 3.62 -9.02 1.10
N VAL A 843 2.96 -7.88 0.87
CA VAL A 843 1.49 -7.75 0.80
C VAL A 843 1.05 -6.70 -0.22
N ASP A 844 -0.01 -7.00 -0.97
CA ASP A 844 -0.69 -6.04 -1.86
C ASP A 844 -2.16 -6.47 -2.07
N ALA A 845 -3.07 -5.59 -2.50
CA ALA A 845 -4.51 -5.80 -2.39
C ALA A 845 -5.38 -5.16 -3.49
N THR A 846 -6.58 -5.73 -3.69
CA THR A 846 -7.67 -5.17 -4.51
C THR A 846 -8.80 -4.61 -3.64
N GLU A 847 -9.95 -4.22 -4.23
CA GLU A 847 -11.16 -3.85 -3.44
C GLU A 847 -11.59 -5.00 -2.52
N HIS A 848 -11.30 -6.26 -2.89
CA HIS A 848 -11.92 -7.44 -2.28
C HIS A 848 -10.95 -8.43 -1.64
N TYR A 849 -9.69 -8.50 -2.09
CA TYR A 849 -8.73 -9.52 -1.68
C TYR A 849 -7.35 -8.94 -1.34
N LEU A 850 -6.72 -9.52 -0.33
CA LEU A 850 -5.30 -9.33 0.00
C LEU A 850 -4.50 -10.49 -0.62
N TYR A 851 -3.42 -10.17 -1.30
CA TYR A 851 -2.43 -11.11 -1.81
C TYR A 851 -1.19 -11.04 -0.92
N VAL A 852 -0.82 -12.20 -0.38
CA VAL A 852 0.25 -12.36 0.60
C VAL A 852 1.36 -13.21 0.00
N SER A 853 2.58 -12.69 0.06
CA SER A 853 3.82 -13.40 -0.20
C SER A 853 4.33 -14.00 1.11
N ASP A 854 4.30 -15.33 1.22
CA ASP A 854 4.87 -16.08 2.33
C ASP A 854 6.07 -16.87 1.83
N GLY A 855 7.27 -16.50 2.27
CA GLY A 855 8.58 -16.82 1.65
C GLY A 855 8.61 -18.14 0.88
N PRO A 856 8.88 -19.28 1.54
CA PRO A 856 9.02 -20.58 0.87
C PRO A 856 7.76 -21.05 0.14
N HIS A 857 6.56 -20.70 0.62
CA HIS A 857 5.28 -21.25 0.14
C HIS A 857 4.64 -20.45 -1.01
N GLY A 858 5.09 -19.23 -1.27
CA GLY A 858 4.64 -18.39 -2.39
C GLY A 858 3.40 -17.53 -2.09
N VAL A 859 2.47 -17.45 -3.06
CA VAL A 859 1.37 -16.47 -3.02
C VAL A 859 0.05 -17.09 -2.56
N SER A 860 -0.51 -16.54 -1.48
CA SER A 860 -1.86 -16.84 -1.00
C SER A 860 -2.79 -15.63 -1.16
N ALA A 861 -4.09 -15.88 -1.26
CA ALA A 861 -5.12 -14.87 -1.51
C ALA A 861 -6.25 -14.96 -0.47
N TRP A 862 -6.53 -13.84 0.18
CA TRP A 862 -7.37 -13.74 1.39
C TRP A 862 -8.51 -12.75 1.19
N GLN A 863 -9.73 -13.13 1.60
CA GLN A 863 -10.91 -12.29 1.50
C GLN A 863 -10.91 -11.21 2.59
N ILE A 864 -10.92 -9.93 2.18
CA ILE A 864 -10.92 -8.76 3.09
C ILE A 864 -12.22 -7.94 3.04
N THR A 865 -13.18 -8.32 2.19
CA THR A 865 -14.54 -7.76 2.19
C THR A 865 -15.62 -8.84 2.13
N ASP A 866 -16.81 -8.56 2.67
CA ASP A 866 -17.96 -9.46 2.64
C ASP A 866 -18.58 -9.58 1.23
N ALA A 867 -19.59 -10.45 1.08
CA ALA A 867 -20.29 -10.67 -0.20
C ALA A 867 -21.11 -9.46 -0.72
N MET A 868 -21.11 -8.33 -0.02
CA MET A 868 -21.65 -7.04 -0.48
C MET A 868 -20.53 -6.02 -0.75
N GLY A 869 -19.28 -6.34 -0.41
CA GLY A 869 -18.08 -5.51 -0.52
C GLY A 869 -17.82 -4.62 0.70
N TYR A 870 -18.41 -4.90 1.86
CA TYR A 870 -18.09 -4.20 3.10
C TYR A 870 -16.81 -4.77 3.72
N PRO A 871 -15.87 -3.94 4.24
CA PRO A 871 -14.68 -4.44 4.92
C PRO A 871 -15.03 -5.38 6.08
N THR A 872 -14.38 -6.53 6.15
CA THR A 872 -14.71 -7.59 7.12
C THR A 872 -13.57 -7.85 8.10
N ASP A 873 -13.93 -8.23 9.32
CA ASP A 873 -12.99 -8.78 10.32
C ASP A 873 -12.84 -10.31 10.16
N ASP A 874 -13.71 -10.93 9.36
CA ASP A 874 -13.81 -12.37 9.07
C ASP A 874 -12.88 -12.71 7.89
N ILE A 875 -11.57 -12.50 8.07
CA ILE A 875 -10.53 -12.61 7.02
C ILE A 875 -10.09 -14.07 6.87
N HIS A 876 -10.21 -14.62 5.67
CA HIS A 876 -10.03 -16.05 5.38
C HIS A 876 -9.43 -16.32 3.99
N LEU A 877 -8.81 -17.50 3.82
CA LEU A 877 -8.19 -17.92 2.57
C LEU A 877 -9.24 -18.27 1.49
N VAL A 878 -8.98 -17.81 0.26
CA VAL A 878 -9.80 -18.11 -0.93
C VAL A 878 -8.99 -18.60 -2.14
N GLY A 879 -7.66 -18.49 -2.13
CA GLY A 879 -6.80 -19.07 -3.18
C GLY A 879 -5.33 -19.16 -2.78
N ASN A 880 -4.57 -20.00 -3.48
CA ASN A 880 -3.12 -20.15 -3.27
C ASN A 880 -2.41 -20.63 -4.56
N THR A 881 -1.13 -20.30 -4.75
CA THR A 881 -0.25 -21.00 -5.68
C THR A 881 0.03 -22.42 -5.19
N LEU A 882 0.69 -23.26 -6.00
CA LEU A 882 1.24 -24.52 -5.51
C LEU A 882 2.16 -24.24 -4.30
N GLN A 883 1.91 -24.93 -3.19
CA GLN A 883 2.64 -24.80 -1.92
C GLN A 883 3.76 -25.86 -1.90
N ASP A 884 4.74 -25.68 -2.77
CA ASP A 884 5.85 -26.62 -3.02
C ASP A 884 7.03 -25.83 -3.58
N GLU A 885 8.27 -26.30 -3.39
CA GLU A 885 9.44 -25.66 -3.99
C GLU A 885 9.58 -26.01 -5.49
N TYR A 886 9.10 -27.18 -5.92
CA TYR A 886 9.35 -27.76 -7.24
C TYR A 886 8.08 -27.92 -8.11
N PRO A 887 8.20 -28.02 -9.45
CA PRO A 887 7.05 -28.20 -10.32
C PRO A 887 6.43 -29.61 -10.25
N ILE A 888 5.17 -29.71 -9.79
CA ILE A 888 4.41 -30.97 -9.73
C ILE A 888 3.32 -31.01 -10.81
N ASP A 889 3.21 -32.15 -11.51
CA ASP A 889 2.27 -32.40 -12.62
C ASP A 889 2.28 -31.34 -13.75
N GLY A 890 3.37 -30.57 -13.85
CA GLY A 890 3.55 -29.49 -14.83
C GLY A 890 3.03 -28.12 -14.37
N ILE A 891 2.57 -28.01 -13.13
CA ILE A 891 2.29 -26.74 -12.45
C ILE A 891 3.58 -26.26 -11.79
N TYR A 892 3.98 -25.03 -12.08
CA TYR A 892 5.17 -24.41 -11.49
C TYR A 892 4.76 -23.60 -10.25
N PRO A 893 5.53 -23.65 -9.15
CA PRO A 893 5.28 -22.81 -7.98
C PRO A 893 5.82 -21.39 -8.16
N ALA A 894 5.49 -20.54 -7.17
CA ALA A 894 6.16 -19.26 -6.91
C ALA A 894 6.89 -19.34 -5.56
N SER A 895 7.70 -20.38 -5.38
CA SER A 895 8.52 -20.57 -4.18
C SER A 895 9.51 -19.42 -3.99
N HIS A 896 9.79 -19.11 -2.73
CA HIS A 896 10.61 -18.00 -2.29
C HIS A 896 10.09 -16.61 -2.73
N THR A 897 8.77 -16.40 -2.76
CA THR A 897 8.20 -15.07 -3.04
C THR A 897 8.39 -14.13 -1.85
N VAL A 898 9.09 -13.01 -2.06
CA VAL A 898 9.30 -11.97 -1.05
C VAL A 898 8.32 -10.79 -1.16
N ARG A 899 7.83 -10.47 -2.37
CA ARG A 899 6.85 -9.39 -2.60
C ARG A 899 5.90 -9.75 -3.73
N ASN A 900 4.68 -9.19 -3.73
CA ASN A 900 3.76 -9.31 -4.86
C ASN A 900 3.19 -7.95 -5.27
N VAL A 901 3.13 -7.66 -6.58
CA VAL A 901 2.58 -6.41 -7.12
C VAL A 901 1.33 -6.67 -7.97
N VAL A 902 0.20 -6.07 -7.62
CA VAL A 902 -1.13 -6.31 -8.19
C VAL A 902 -1.35 -5.52 -9.47
N ASP A 903 -1.50 -6.28 -10.56
CA ASP A 903 -1.82 -5.79 -11.90
C ASP A 903 -3.29 -6.08 -12.21
N ALA A 904 -4.17 -5.26 -11.63
CA ALA A 904 -5.61 -5.36 -11.81
C ALA A 904 -6.06 -5.10 -13.27
N GLU A 905 -5.28 -4.37 -14.09
CA GLU A 905 -5.60 -4.17 -15.52
C GLU A 905 -5.46 -5.47 -16.33
N ARG A 906 -4.48 -6.31 -16.00
CA ARG A 906 -4.22 -7.59 -16.68
C ARG A 906 -4.75 -8.80 -15.90
N GLY A 907 -5.33 -8.58 -14.72
CA GLY A 907 -5.90 -9.61 -13.83
C GLY A 907 -4.83 -10.49 -13.20
N LYS A 908 -3.67 -9.92 -12.86
CA LYS A 908 -2.50 -10.64 -12.33
C LYS A 908 -2.07 -10.08 -10.99
N THR A 909 -1.36 -10.89 -10.21
CA THR A 909 -0.39 -10.38 -9.25
C THR A 909 0.99 -10.91 -9.65
N TRP A 910 2.02 -10.10 -9.45
CA TRP A 910 3.37 -10.35 -9.93
C TRP A 910 4.25 -10.70 -8.75
N ALA A 911 4.45 -12.00 -8.52
CA ALA A 911 5.23 -12.52 -7.42
C ALA A 911 6.72 -12.34 -7.73
N LEU A 912 7.46 -11.68 -6.84
CA LEU A 912 8.87 -11.39 -6.97
C LEU A 912 9.62 -12.35 -6.04
N CYS A 913 10.45 -13.21 -6.63
CA CYS A 913 10.92 -14.42 -5.96
C CYS A 913 12.45 -14.47 -5.86
N ALA A 914 12.98 -14.82 -4.68
CA ALA A 914 14.40 -14.99 -4.43
C ALA A 914 15.00 -16.14 -5.27
N GLY A 915 16.16 -15.88 -5.89
CA GLY A 915 16.79 -16.70 -6.94
C GLY A 915 16.00 -16.74 -8.26
N ASN A 916 14.68 -16.63 -8.18
CA ASN A 916 13.73 -17.06 -9.20
C ASN A 916 13.31 -15.92 -10.16
N GLY A 917 13.47 -14.65 -9.77
CA GLY A 917 12.96 -13.49 -10.51
C GLY A 917 11.43 -13.37 -10.44
N MET A 918 10.81 -12.78 -11.46
CA MET A 918 9.38 -12.44 -11.44
C MET A 918 8.49 -13.60 -11.93
N ARG A 919 7.29 -13.77 -11.36
CA ARG A 919 6.27 -14.78 -11.70
C ARG A 919 4.91 -14.12 -11.96
N ARG A 920 4.25 -14.49 -13.05
CA ARG A 920 2.90 -13.99 -13.43
C ARG A 920 1.79 -14.85 -12.82
N VAL A 921 1.25 -14.47 -11.65
CA VAL A 921 0.19 -15.22 -10.96
C VAL A 921 -1.21 -14.81 -11.45
N PRO A 922 -2.08 -15.75 -11.89
CA PRO A 922 -3.41 -15.45 -12.41
C PRO A 922 -4.48 -15.28 -11.31
N ILE A 923 -4.93 -14.03 -11.07
CA ILE A 923 -5.93 -13.71 -10.04
C ILE A 923 -7.36 -13.54 -10.58
N ASP A 924 -7.57 -13.61 -11.91
CA ASP A 924 -8.87 -13.43 -12.59
C ASP A 924 -10.03 -14.23 -11.96
N LEU A 925 -9.75 -15.41 -11.41
CA LEU A 925 -10.75 -16.29 -10.78
C LEU A 925 -10.98 -15.98 -9.30
N VAL A 926 -9.99 -15.44 -8.59
CA VAL A 926 -10.13 -14.94 -7.21
C VAL A 926 -11.01 -13.69 -7.23
N GLU A 927 -10.67 -12.72 -8.08
CA GLU A 927 -11.44 -11.48 -8.30
C GLU A 927 -12.88 -11.75 -8.79
N ALA A 928 -13.11 -12.85 -9.53
CA ALA A 928 -14.44 -13.29 -9.92
C ALA A 928 -15.25 -13.99 -8.80
N GLY A 929 -14.68 -14.17 -7.61
CA GLY A 929 -15.32 -14.84 -6.46
C GLY A 929 -15.50 -16.35 -6.66
N ALA A 930 -14.59 -17.01 -7.38
CA ALA A 930 -14.65 -18.47 -7.59
C ALA A 930 -14.05 -19.28 -6.43
N GLY A 931 -13.10 -18.70 -5.69
CA GLY A 931 -12.60 -19.23 -4.42
C GLY A 931 -13.55 -18.94 -3.26
N LEU A 932 -13.64 -19.86 -2.30
CA LEU A 932 -14.51 -19.75 -1.13
C LEU A 932 -13.76 -20.20 0.13
N VAL A 933 -14.15 -19.67 1.30
CA VAL A 933 -13.60 -20.09 2.60
C VAL A 933 -13.77 -21.60 2.81
N GLY A 934 -12.67 -22.32 3.05
CA GLY A 934 -12.64 -23.79 3.16
C GLY A 934 -12.91 -24.55 1.86
N ALA A 935 -13.01 -23.85 0.72
CA ALA A 935 -12.99 -24.40 -0.63
C ALA A 935 -12.31 -23.41 -1.62
N PRO A 936 -11.02 -23.06 -1.37
CA PRO A 936 -10.28 -22.12 -2.20
C PRO A 936 -9.90 -22.71 -3.56
N ILE A 937 -9.36 -21.88 -4.45
CA ILE A 937 -8.86 -22.28 -5.77
C ILE A 937 -7.33 -22.27 -5.85
N LEU A 938 -6.79 -23.24 -6.59
CA LEU A 938 -5.38 -23.21 -6.99
C LEU A 938 -5.17 -22.12 -8.06
N MET A 939 -4.06 -21.39 -7.95
CA MET A 939 -3.56 -20.43 -8.95
C MET A 939 -2.34 -21.05 -9.67
N PRO A 940 -2.54 -21.97 -10.63
CA PRO A 940 -1.45 -22.71 -11.27
C PRO A 940 -0.66 -21.83 -12.25
N LEU A 941 0.67 -21.96 -12.22
CA LEU A 941 1.59 -21.27 -13.14
C LEU A 941 2.19 -22.27 -14.14
N ALA A 942 2.63 -21.77 -15.29
CA ALA A 942 3.43 -22.53 -16.25
C ALA A 942 4.84 -21.90 -16.40
N GLN A 943 5.79 -22.62 -16.98
CA GLN A 943 7.14 -22.09 -17.27
C GLN A 943 7.11 -20.78 -18.09
N THR A 944 6.05 -20.54 -18.87
CA THR A 944 5.82 -19.31 -19.63
C THR A 944 5.49 -18.08 -18.78
N ASP A 945 5.27 -18.26 -17.48
CA ASP A 945 4.93 -17.21 -16.52
C ASP A 945 6.13 -16.74 -15.69
N SER A 946 7.30 -17.39 -15.86
CA SER A 946 8.56 -17.04 -15.23
C SER A 946 9.38 -16.05 -16.07
N PHE A 947 9.75 -14.92 -15.48
CA PHE A 947 10.66 -13.92 -16.03
C PHE A 947 11.91 -13.86 -15.13
N GLU A 948 12.90 -14.69 -15.44
CA GLU A 948 14.21 -14.66 -14.76
C GLU A 948 14.99 -13.38 -15.07
N HIS A 949 16.00 -13.11 -14.23
CA HIS A 949 17.08 -12.15 -14.48
C HIS A 949 17.72 -12.36 -15.86
N ASN A 950 17.78 -11.30 -16.67
CA ASN A 950 18.30 -11.39 -18.04
C ASN A 950 19.37 -10.32 -18.31
N ALA A 951 20.61 -10.78 -18.40
CA ALA A 951 21.79 -9.95 -18.61
C ALA A 951 22.40 -10.17 -20.02
N ASP A 952 21.60 -9.92 -21.07
CA ASP A 952 21.91 -10.10 -22.51
C ASP A 952 22.19 -11.54 -23.04
N TRP A 953 22.41 -12.57 -22.21
CA TRP A 953 22.70 -13.94 -22.68
C TRP A 953 21.44 -14.80 -23.00
N GLY A 954 20.40 -14.69 -22.18
CA GLY A 954 19.00 -14.85 -22.58
C GLY A 954 18.35 -16.24 -22.53
N VAL A 955 17.10 -16.22 -22.00
CA VAL A 955 16.06 -17.26 -21.78
C VAL A 955 16.21 -18.29 -20.67
N VAL A 956 15.04 -18.69 -20.16
CA VAL A 956 14.76 -19.90 -19.38
C VAL A 956 14.42 -21.12 -20.28
N PRO A 957 15.40 -21.97 -20.67
CA PRO A 957 15.16 -23.39 -20.86
C PRO A 957 15.34 -24.19 -19.56
N THR A 958 16.21 -23.66 -18.70
CA THR A 958 16.60 -24.12 -17.37
C THR A 958 16.70 -22.87 -16.50
N PHE A 959 16.35 -22.96 -15.21
CA PHE A 959 16.55 -21.85 -14.27
C PHE A 959 18.04 -21.68 -13.91
N ASN A 960 18.43 -20.47 -13.54
CA ASN A 960 19.82 -20.04 -13.36
C ASN A 960 20.08 -19.39 -11.99
N TYR A 961 19.04 -19.19 -11.17
CA TYR A 961 19.12 -18.87 -9.73
C TYR A 961 20.04 -17.68 -9.38
N GLN A 962 19.77 -16.52 -9.97
CA GLN A 962 20.56 -15.28 -9.79
C GLN A 962 19.77 -14.19 -9.05
N ASP A 963 20.26 -13.74 -7.89
CA ASP A 963 19.72 -12.61 -7.11
C ASP A 963 18.18 -12.66 -6.97
N GLN A 964 17.49 -11.52 -6.94
CA GLN A 964 16.03 -11.47 -7.03
C GLN A 964 15.52 -10.22 -7.71
N ALA A 965 14.25 -10.26 -8.14
CA ALA A 965 13.49 -9.04 -8.41
C ALA A 965 12.97 -8.50 -7.08
N TYR A 966 13.16 -7.21 -6.80
CA TYR A 966 12.76 -6.58 -5.55
C TYR A 966 11.46 -5.77 -5.73
N ASP A 967 11.25 -5.24 -6.93
CA ASP A 967 10.12 -4.36 -7.25
C ASP A 967 9.84 -4.31 -8.76
N VAL A 968 8.62 -3.94 -9.16
CA VAL A 968 8.22 -3.83 -10.58
C VAL A 968 7.09 -2.82 -10.83
N GLU A 969 7.31 -1.93 -11.80
CA GLU A 969 6.31 -0.98 -12.29
C GLU A 969 5.90 -1.22 -13.76
N PHE A 970 4.72 -0.78 -14.18
CA PHE A 970 4.08 -1.20 -15.43
C PHE A 970 3.61 -0.04 -16.33
N GLU A 971 4.19 0.07 -17.54
CA GLU A 971 3.61 0.92 -18.60
C GLU A 971 3.19 0.12 -19.85
N GLY A 972 1.86 -0.01 -20.03
CA GLY A 972 1.23 -0.54 -21.24
C GLY A 972 1.45 -2.04 -21.44
N ASN A 973 2.60 -2.40 -21.98
CA ASN A 973 3.06 -3.78 -22.19
C ASN A 973 4.36 -4.09 -21.43
N TYR A 974 5.01 -3.08 -20.84
CA TYR A 974 6.36 -3.20 -20.29
C TYR A 974 6.35 -3.19 -18.77
N ALA A 975 7.01 -4.19 -18.18
CA ALA A 975 7.45 -4.20 -16.79
C ALA A 975 8.83 -3.54 -16.69
N PHE A 976 9.01 -2.65 -15.72
CA PHE A 976 10.25 -2.00 -15.34
C PHE A 976 10.63 -2.58 -13.97
N VAL A 977 11.64 -3.45 -13.93
CA VAL A 977 11.96 -4.26 -12.75
C VAL A 977 13.20 -3.71 -12.05
N ALA A 978 13.11 -3.55 -10.73
CA ALA A 978 14.26 -3.43 -9.85
C ALA A 978 14.89 -4.84 -9.72
N ASP A 979 15.80 -5.13 -10.64
CA ASP A 979 16.28 -6.47 -11.00
C ASP A 979 17.54 -6.84 -10.19
N GLY A 980 17.61 -6.35 -8.95
CA GLY A 980 18.75 -6.54 -8.05
C GLY A 980 20.05 -5.95 -8.58
N THR A 981 21.12 -6.73 -8.51
CA THR A 981 22.46 -6.43 -9.03
C THR A 981 22.51 -6.19 -10.54
N ASN A 982 21.49 -6.58 -11.32
CA ASN A 982 21.38 -6.14 -12.72
C ASN A 982 21.00 -4.65 -12.85
N GLY A 983 20.50 -4.01 -11.78
CA GLY A 983 19.97 -2.65 -11.81
C GLY A 983 18.53 -2.61 -12.31
N LEU A 984 18.25 -1.78 -13.33
CA LEU A 984 16.95 -1.71 -13.99
C LEU A 984 16.91 -2.61 -15.23
N THR A 985 15.99 -3.57 -15.26
CA THR A 985 15.70 -4.42 -16.42
C THR A 985 14.26 -4.21 -16.91
N ILE A 986 14.02 -4.29 -18.23
CA ILE A 986 12.69 -4.08 -18.82
C ILE A 986 12.23 -5.29 -19.63
N TYR A 987 11.01 -5.75 -19.36
CA TYR A 987 10.37 -6.89 -20.02
C TYR A 987 9.04 -6.51 -20.71
N ASP A 988 8.83 -6.87 -21.98
CA ASP A 988 7.51 -6.90 -22.61
C ASP A 988 6.76 -8.16 -22.13
N VAL A 989 5.93 -7.98 -21.11
CA VAL A 989 5.21 -9.07 -20.45
C VAL A 989 4.14 -9.73 -21.32
N THR A 990 3.85 -9.22 -22.52
CA THR A 990 2.95 -9.89 -23.48
C THR A 990 3.66 -10.95 -24.34
N LYS A 991 4.95 -11.18 -24.10
CA LYS A 991 5.76 -12.18 -24.81
C LYS A 991 5.95 -13.46 -24.01
N ASP A 992 6.51 -14.44 -24.72
CA ASP A 992 6.91 -15.74 -24.22
C ASP A 992 8.37 -15.65 -23.69
N PRO A 993 8.60 -15.73 -22.37
CA PRO A 993 9.94 -15.65 -21.76
C PRO A 993 10.75 -16.95 -21.88
N THR A 994 10.19 -18.02 -22.44
CA THR A 994 10.94 -19.26 -22.76
C THR A 994 11.63 -19.19 -24.13
N ASN A 995 11.40 -18.11 -24.91
CA ASN A 995 11.89 -17.95 -26.28
C ASN A 995 12.62 -16.61 -26.51
N LYS A 996 13.94 -16.61 -26.66
CA LYS A 996 14.74 -15.36 -26.78
C LYS A 996 14.49 -14.56 -28.05
N ASN A 997 13.76 -15.13 -29.00
CA ASN A 997 13.36 -14.45 -30.23
C ASN A 997 11.92 -13.90 -30.15
N SER A 998 11.26 -14.00 -29.00
CA SER A 998 9.94 -13.41 -28.75
C SER A 998 10.00 -11.88 -28.58
N GLY A 999 11.15 -11.37 -28.13
CA GLY A 999 11.33 -9.96 -27.74
C GLY A 999 10.78 -9.64 -26.35
N PHE A 1000 10.75 -10.62 -25.43
CA PHE A 1000 10.36 -10.38 -24.04
C PHE A 1000 11.35 -9.45 -23.33
N PHE A 1001 12.67 -9.68 -23.44
CA PHE A 1001 13.67 -8.75 -22.94
C PHE A 1001 13.78 -7.53 -23.86
N VAL A 1002 13.66 -6.33 -23.29
CA VAL A 1002 13.67 -5.04 -24.01
C VAL A 1002 15.00 -4.31 -23.82
N GLY A 1003 15.58 -4.38 -22.62
CA GLY A 1003 16.88 -3.80 -22.29
C GLY A 1003 17.18 -3.79 -20.79
N ASN A 1004 18.44 -3.54 -20.45
CA ASN A 1004 18.96 -3.43 -19.08
C ASN A 1004 19.85 -2.17 -18.95
N ILE A 1005 20.01 -1.64 -17.73
CA ILE A 1005 20.99 -0.60 -17.41
C ILE A 1005 21.70 -0.83 -16.06
N GLY A 1006 22.47 -1.92 -15.96
CA GLY A 1006 23.47 -2.11 -14.91
C GLY A 1006 24.61 -3.04 -15.32
N TYR A 1007 24.30 -4.22 -15.85
CA TYR A 1007 25.23 -5.36 -16.00
C TYR A 1007 26.49 -5.09 -16.87
N ASN A 1008 26.34 -4.39 -17.99
CA ASN A 1008 27.30 -4.36 -19.11
C ASN A 1008 28.67 -3.65 -18.85
N LEU A 1009 29.07 -3.40 -17.60
CA LEU A 1009 30.26 -2.62 -17.25
C LEU A 1009 31.14 -3.21 -16.13
N GLY A 1010 30.81 -4.37 -15.55
CA GLY A 1010 31.61 -5.01 -14.48
C GLY A 1010 31.50 -4.36 -13.09
N ASN A 1011 30.90 -3.17 -13.02
CA ASN A 1011 30.33 -2.58 -11.81
C ASN A 1011 28.90 -2.17 -12.17
N PRO A 1012 27.86 -2.61 -11.43
CA PRO A 1012 26.49 -2.24 -11.75
C PRO A 1012 26.28 -0.73 -11.54
N LEU A 1013 25.91 -0.03 -12.60
CA LEU A 1013 25.72 1.43 -12.58
C LEU A 1013 24.67 1.91 -11.57
N LEU A 1014 23.69 1.06 -11.25
CA LEU A 1014 22.58 1.29 -10.33
C LEU A 1014 22.70 0.44 -9.05
N GLY A 1015 23.89 -0.09 -8.73
CA GLY A 1015 24.06 -0.98 -7.57
C GLY A 1015 23.11 -2.19 -7.60
N THR A 1016 22.70 -2.64 -6.41
CA THR A 1016 21.53 -3.50 -6.23
C THR A 1016 20.29 -2.61 -6.23
N SER A 1017 19.43 -2.71 -7.25
CA SER A 1017 18.18 -1.94 -7.30
C SER A 1017 17.05 -2.68 -6.57
N SER A 1018 16.46 -2.00 -5.59
CA SER A 1018 15.57 -2.54 -4.55
C SER A 1018 14.12 -2.02 -4.63
N GLY A 1019 13.92 -0.88 -5.30
CA GLY A 1019 12.61 -0.26 -5.54
C GLY A 1019 12.63 0.53 -6.86
N VAL A 1020 11.50 0.62 -7.57
CA VAL A 1020 11.40 1.30 -8.88
C VAL A 1020 10.05 1.99 -9.09
N GLU A 1021 10.11 3.25 -9.52
CA GLU A 1021 8.94 4.11 -9.74
C GLU A 1021 9.00 4.84 -11.09
N LEU A 1022 7.84 5.17 -11.68
CA LEU A 1022 7.71 5.72 -13.04
C LEU A 1022 7.12 7.14 -13.07
N TRP A 1023 7.98 8.12 -13.33
CA TRP A 1023 7.59 9.52 -13.37
C TRP A 1023 7.63 10.12 -14.79
N THR A 1024 6.57 10.87 -15.15
CA THR A 1024 6.51 11.64 -16.39
C THR A 1024 6.58 13.15 -16.11
N ASP A 1025 7.60 13.82 -16.65
CA ASP A 1025 7.71 15.28 -16.61
C ASP A 1025 6.61 15.92 -17.46
N ALA A 1026 5.58 16.48 -16.81
CA ALA A 1026 4.48 17.17 -17.46
C ALA A 1026 4.90 18.40 -18.29
N ALA A 1027 6.11 18.96 -18.09
CA ALA A 1027 6.63 20.10 -18.85
C ALA A 1027 7.33 19.70 -20.16
N THR A 1028 8.00 18.54 -20.22
CA THR A 1028 8.73 18.10 -21.43
C THR A 1028 8.16 16.84 -22.10
N GLY A 1029 7.33 16.06 -21.40
CA GLY A 1029 6.83 14.75 -21.84
C GLY A 1029 7.88 13.64 -21.75
N LYS A 1030 9.00 13.87 -21.05
CA LYS A 1030 10.01 12.85 -20.74
C LYS A 1030 9.55 11.90 -19.65
N LYS A 1031 10.08 10.69 -19.66
CA LYS A 1031 9.84 9.64 -18.66
C LYS A 1031 11.12 9.27 -17.95
N TYR A 1032 10.99 9.01 -16.66
CA TYR A 1032 12.08 8.66 -15.80
C TYR A 1032 11.70 7.46 -14.94
N ALA A 1033 12.59 6.46 -14.88
CA ALA A 1033 12.57 5.49 -13.79
C ALA A 1033 13.36 6.09 -12.62
N VAL A 1034 12.77 6.04 -11.44
CA VAL A 1034 13.32 6.51 -10.16
C VAL A 1034 13.57 5.25 -9.33
N LEU A 1035 14.78 5.05 -8.81
CA LEU A 1035 15.15 3.79 -8.16
C LEU A 1035 15.76 4.00 -6.78
N ALA A 1036 15.34 3.16 -5.84
CA ALA A 1036 16.15 2.82 -4.68
C ALA A 1036 17.26 1.88 -5.17
N THR A 1037 18.53 2.26 -4.94
CA THR A 1037 19.72 1.57 -5.47
C THR A 1037 20.59 0.99 -4.37
N GLY A 1038 19.96 0.45 -3.32
CA GLY A 1038 20.65 -0.26 -2.23
C GLY A 1038 21.79 0.59 -1.62
N PRO A 1039 23.04 0.10 -1.58
CA PRO A 1039 24.18 0.85 -1.03
C PRO A 1039 24.48 2.16 -1.78
N TYR A 1040 24.04 2.29 -3.04
CA TYR A 1040 24.30 3.45 -3.89
C TYR A 1040 23.26 4.57 -3.71
N GLY A 1041 22.19 4.34 -2.95
CA GLY A 1041 21.21 5.34 -2.56
C GLY A 1041 20.11 5.59 -3.60
N VAL A 1042 20.16 6.74 -4.29
CA VAL A 1042 19.12 7.20 -5.23
C VAL A 1042 19.62 7.14 -6.67
N GLY A 1043 18.99 6.33 -7.51
CA GLY A 1043 19.23 6.23 -8.96
C GLY A 1043 18.13 6.85 -9.81
N ILE A 1044 18.51 7.47 -10.94
CA ILE A 1044 17.56 8.10 -11.90
C ILE A 1044 17.95 7.74 -13.34
N VAL A 1045 17.03 7.18 -14.12
CA VAL A 1045 17.22 6.81 -15.53
C VAL A 1045 16.18 7.51 -16.41
N ASP A 1046 16.62 8.16 -17.50
CA ASP A 1046 15.74 8.62 -18.58
C ASP A 1046 15.33 7.43 -19.45
N VAL A 1047 14.05 7.05 -19.34
CA VAL A 1047 13.42 5.92 -20.04
C VAL A 1047 12.47 6.39 -21.15
N SER A 1048 12.62 7.64 -21.62
CA SER A 1048 11.81 8.21 -22.71
C SER A 1048 11.97 7.47 -24.05
N ASP A 1049 13.04 6.68 -24.20
CA ASP A 1049 13.31 5.80 -25.34
C ASP A 1049 13.94 4.50 -24.81
N LEU A 1050 13.14 3.42 -24.72
CA LEU A 1050 13.57 2.14 -24.13
C LEU A 1050 14.73 1.49 -24.90
N GLY A 1051 14.88 1.78 -26.20
CA GLY A 1051 16.00 1.29 -27.01
C GLY A 1051 17.30 2.09 -26.83
N ASN A 1052 17.27 3.14 -26.00
CA ASN A 1052 18.39 4.05 -25.73
C ASN A 1052 18.19 4.71 -24.35
N MET A 1053 17.96 3.89 -23.31
CA MET A 1053 17.87 4.34 -21.91
C MET A 1053 19.16 5.05 -21.48
N ARG A 1054 19.05 6.03 -20.57
CA ARG A 1054 20.22 6.82 -20.14
C ARG A 1054 20.20 7.12 -18.65
N LEU A 1055 21.27 6.70 -17.95
CA LEU A 1055 21.50 7.13 -16.58
C LEU A 1055 21.60 8.67 -16.51
N VAL A 1056 20.84 9.27 -15.60
CA VAL A 1056 20.89 10.70 -15.29
C VAL A 1056 21.85 10.95 -14.12
N LYS A 1057 21.73 10.17 -13.05
CA LYS A 1057 22.61 10.16 -11.88
C LYS A 1057 22.37 8.94 -10.98
N VAL A 1058 23.35 8.61 -10.15
CA VAL A 1058 23.20 7.85 -8.90
C VAL A 1058 23.95 8.55 -7.77
N PHE A 1059 23.41 8.58 -6.55
CA PHE A 1059 24.09 9.14 -5.39
C PHE A 1059 23.55 8.64 -4.03
N GLN A 1060 24.46 8.43 -3.09
CA GLN A 1060 24.14 8.27 -1.68
C GLN A 1060 23.75 9.64 -1.08
N PRO A 1061 22.65 9.75 -0.30
CA PRO A 1061 22.22 11.01 0.31
C PRO A 1061 23.27 11.72 1.17
N ILE A 1062 23.04 13.01 1.45
CA ILE A 1062 23.95 13.84 2.22
C ILE A 1062 23.73 13.62 3.72
N LYS A 1063 24.77 13.14 4.43
CA LYS A 1063 24.82 13.05 5.90
C LYS A 1063 25.65 14.20 6.48
N TYR A 1064 25.26 14.71 7.64
CA TYR A 1064 26.01 15.70 8.42
C TYR A 1064 26.16 15.25 9.87
N GLU A 1065 27.39 15.16 10.36
CA GLU A 1065 27.72 14.78 11.75
C GLU A 1065 28.89 15.62 12.25
N ASP A 1066 28.80 16.12 13.49
CA ASP A 1066 29.79 16.98 14.17
C ASP A 1066 30.32 18.20 13.36
N GLY A 1067 29.61 18.59 12.30
CA GLY A 1067 29.96 19.69 11.39
C GLY A 1067 30.66 19.24 10.10
N ASP A 1068 30.99 17.96 9.98
CA ASP A 1068 31.53 17.32 8.80
C ASP A 1068 30.41 16.80 7.88
N VAL A 1069 30.71 16.57 6.60
CA VAL A 1069 29.77 16.03 5.60
C VAL A 1069 30.22 14.66 5.10
N GLY A 1070 29.27 13.76 4.89
CA GLY A 1070 29.48 12.41 4.41
C GLY A 1070 28.36 11.92 3.51
N VAL A 1071 28.18 10.60 3.51
CA VAL A 1071 27.11 9.86 2.82
C VAL A 1071 26.16 9.29 3.87
N ALA A 1072 24.90 9.01 3.50
CA ALA A 1072 23.98 8.31 4.39
C ALA A 1072 24.52 6.93 4.80
N ASP A 1073 24.09 6.49 5.97
CA ASP A 1073 24.33 5.14 6.46
C ASP A 1073 23.37 4.16 5.75
N GLY A 1074 23.83 2.92 5.60
CA GLY A 1074 23.04 1.81 5.07
C GLY A 1074 22.55 2.02 3.63
N GLN A 1075 21.34 1.54 3.34
CA GLN A 1075 20.85 1.27 2.00
C GLN A 1075 19.44 1.82 1.74
N ALA A 1076 19.17 2.24 0.50
CA ALA A 1076 17.83 2.56 0.04
C ALA A 1076 17.03 1.27 -0.21
N ILE A 1077 15.82 1.17 0.32
CA ILE A 1077 14.97 -0.03 0.21
C ILE A 1077 13.83 0.19 -0.79
N ASP A 1078 13.03 1.23 -0.58
CA ASP A 1078 11.79 1.46 -1.33
C ASP A 1078 11.70 2.89 -1.86
N VAL A 1079 10.82 3.12 -2.85
CA VAL A 1079 10.61 4.44 -3.46
C VAL A 1079 9.16 4.68 -3.87
N GLU A 1080 8.68 5.90 -3.61
CA GLU A 1080 7.31 6.36 -3.89
C GLU A 1080 7.35 7.75 -4.57
N VAL A 1081 6.72 7.95 -5.74
CA VAL A 1081 6.82 9.20 -6.53
C VAL A 1081 5.49 9.95 -6.59
N ILE A 1082 5.17 10.50 -5.42
CA ILE A 1082 3.91 11.20 -5.16
C ILE A 1082 3.93 12.62 -5.75
N GLY A 1083 3.61 12.72 -7.04
CA GLY A 1083 3.32 13.97 -7.75
C GLY A 1083 4.53 14.65 -8.40
N ASP A 1084 5.20 15.56 -7.69
CA ASP A 1084 6.44 16.24 -8.13
C ASP A 1084 7.64 15.96 -7.21
N LYS A 1085 7.53 14.93 -6.37
CA LYS A 1085 8.51 14.51 -5.38
C LYS A 1085 8.68 13.00 -5.38
N ALA A 1086 9.88 12.54 -5.04
CA ALA A 1086 10.15 11.16 -4.70
C ALA A 1086 10.40 11.04 -3.19
N TYR A 1087 9.95 9.95 -2.60
CA TYR A 1087 10.12 9.56 -1.22
C TYR A 1087 10.92 8.25 -1.22
N PHE A 1088 11.90 8.10 -0.34
CA PHE A 1088 12.76 6.91 -0.27
C PHE A 1088 12.90 6.45 1.18
N THR A 1089 12.82 5.15 1.41
CA THR A 1089 13.08 4.52 2.72
C THR A 1089 14.49 3.96 2.79
N TYR A 1090 15.05 3.91 3.99
CA TYR A 1090 16.40 3.41 4.25
C TYR A 1090 16.43 2.57 5.54
N ASP A 1091 17.08 1.40 5.46
CA ASP A 1091 17.33 0.39 6.52
C ASP A 1091 17.86 0.93 7.87
N SER A 1092 18.42 2.13 7.87
CA SER A 1092 19.07 2.75 9.02
C SER A 1092 19.00 4.27 8.98
N PHE A 1093 18.63 4.86 7.83
CA PHE A 1093 18.57 6.32 7.64
C PHE A 1093 17.15 6.89 7.72
N GLY A 1094 16.10 6.07 7.73
CA GLY A 1094 14.70 6.49 7.78
C GLY A 1094 14.18 6.95 6.40
N VAL A 1095 13.21 7.87 6.39
CA VAL A 1095 12.53 8.30 5.15
C VAL A 1095 13.06 9.66 4.67
N LEU A 1096 13.38 9.78 3.38
CA LEU A 1096 13.87 11.01 2.74
C LEU A 1096 12.92 11.46 1.63
N CYS A 1097 12.72 12.77 1.47
CA CYS A 1097 11.93 13.34 0.38
C CYS A 1097 12.80 14.23 -0.52
N TYR A 1098 12.66 14.10 -1.84
CA TYR A 1098 13.37 14.86 -2.86
C TYR A 1098 12.39 15.48 -3.88
N ALA A 1099 12.72 16.67 -4.41
CA ALA A 1099 11.99 17.22 -5.55
C ALA A 1099 12.43 16.53 -6.86
N MET A 1100 11.46 16.09 -7.68
CA MET A 1100 11.77 15.47 -8.98
C MET A 1100 12.58 16.39 -9.89
N ALA A 1101 12.36 17.70 -9.81
CA ALA A 1101 13.11 18.70 -10.56
C ALA A 1101 14.63 18.68 -10.27
N ASP A 1102 15.05 18.42 -9.03
CA ASP A 1102 16.46 18.33 -8.64
C ASP A 1102 17.05 16.95 -8.97
N LEU A 1103 16.24 15.89 -8.88
CA LEU A 1103 16.60 14.55 -9.31
C LEU A 1103 16.87 14.49 -10.82
N ILE A 1104 15.98 15.04 -11.67
CA ILE A 1104 16.18 15.05 -13.14
C ILE A 1104 17.14 16.14 -13.64
N ALA A 1105 17.62 17.04 -12.77
CA ALA A 1105 18.56 18.10 -13.15
C ALA A 1105 19.87 17.53 -13.70
N ALA A 1106 20.29 17.99 -14.88
CA ALA A 1106 21.49 17.50 -15.57
C ALA A 1106 22.76 17.75 -14.74
N VAL A 1107 23.63 16.73 -14.68
CA VAL A 1107 24.95 16.83 -14.03
C VAL A 1107 25.86 17.83 -14.77
N PRO A 1108 26.82 18.49 -14.08
CA PRO A 1108 27.70 19.46 -14.72
C PRO A 1108 28.57 18.85 -15.83
N GLU A 1109 28.93 19.65 -16.84
CA GLU A 1109 29.75 19.20 -17.97
C GLU A 1109 31.12 18.69 -17.49
N GLY A 1110 31.37 17.39 -17.67
CA GLY A 1110 32.61 16.71 -17.25
C GLY A 1110 32.55 15.98 -15.90
N VAL A 1111 31.41 15.99 -15.21
CA VAL A 1111 31.16 15.19 -13.99
C VAL A 1111 30.52 13.85 -14.40
N SER A 1112 30.94 12.74 -13.77
CA SER A 1112 30.30 11.43 -14.00
C SER A 1112 28.91 11.39 -13.33
N PRO A 1113 27.88 10.79 -13.95
CA PRO A 1113 26.60 10.56 -13.28
C PRO A 1113 26.70 9.69 -12.02
N THR A 1114 27.80 8.93 -11.84
CA THR A 1114 28.06 8.09 -10.66
C THR A 1114 29.05 8.72 -9.66
N GLU A 1115 29.68 9.85 -9.97
CA GLU A 1115 30.70 10.49 -9.12
C GLU A 1115 30.25 11.92 -8.77
N LEU A 1116 29.17 12.03 -7.98
CA LEU A 1116 28.60 13.34 -7.61
C LEU A 1116 29.22 13.98 -6.36
N PHE A 1117 30.07 13.27 -5.62
CA PHE A 1117 30.70 13.75 -4.40
C PHE A 1117 32.17 13.31 -4.33
N LEU A 1118 33.06 14.22 -3.93
CA LEU A 1118 34.47 13.91 -3.70
C LEU A 1118 34.99 14.65 -2.45
N LYS A 1119 35.50 13.87 -1.49
CA LYS A 1119 36.14 14.32 -0.25
C LYS A 1119 37.57 13.78 -0.20
N ASN A 1120 38.53 14.63 0.13
CA ASN A 1120 39.92 14.22 0.35
C ASN A 1120 40.05 13.42 1.67
N MET A 1121 41.11 12.60 1.78
CA MET A 1121 41.50 11.93 3.04
C MET A 1121 41.76 12.89 4.22
N ASP A 1122 41.97 14.19 3.96
CA ASP A 1122 42.14 15.22 5.01
C ASP A 1122 40.82 15.87 5.48
N GLY A 1123 39.67 15.33 5.05
CA GLY A 1123 38.34 15.84 5.32
C GLY A 1123 37.83 16.89 4.32
N THR A 1124 38.70 17.47 3.48
CA THR A 1124 38.31 18.58 2.60
C THR A 1124 37.42 18.11 1.45
N VAL A 1125 36.20 18.63 1.38
CA VAL A 1125 35.32 18.46 0.21
C VAL A 1125 35.91 19.17 -1.01
N VAL A 1126 36.08 18.44 -2.11
CA VAL A 1126 36.55 18.95 -3.40
C VAL A 1126 35.37 19.43 -4.24
N TYR A 1127 34.31 18.63 -4.30
CA TYR A 1127 33.01 19.01 -4.85
C TYR A 1127 31.88 18.16 -4.23
N ASP A 1128 30.68 18.71 -4.21
CA ASP A 1128 29.43 17.99 -3.96
C ASP A 1128 28.36 18.55 -4.92
N TYR A 1129 27.80 17.66 -5.73
CA TYR A 1129 26.76 17.94 -6.74
C TYR A 1129 25.51 17.09 -6.50
N ARG A 1130 25.41 16.44 -5.34
CA ARG A 1130 24.25 15.64 -4.96
C ARG A 1130 23.03 16.54 -4.73
N PRO A 1131 21.82 16.12 -5.17
CA PRO A 1131 20.57 16.73 -4.74
C PRO A 1131 20.47 16.78 -3.21
N VAL A 1132 19.91 17.88 -2.69
CA VAL A 1132 19.62 18.04 -1.26
C VAL A 1132 18.19 17.55 -1.01
N ALA A 1133 17.98 16.73 0.02
CA ALA A 1133 16.64 16.31 0.41
C ALA A 1133 15.82 17.52 0.89
N LEU A 1134 14.54 17.57 0.53
CA LEU A 1134 13.59 18.58 1.03
C LEU A 1134 13.40 18.46 2.55
N GLY A 1135 13.38 17.21 3.04
CA GLY A 1135 13.26 16.86 4.45
C GLY A 1135 13.47 15.36 4.67
N ARG A 1136 13.60 14.97 5.94
CA ARG A 1136 13.88 13.60 6.39
C ARG A 1136 13.12 13.31 7.67
N PHE A 1137 12.55 12.12 7.77
CA PHE A 1137 12.04 11.55 9.02
C PHE A 1137 12.97 10.44 9.49
N LYS A 1138 13.29 10.40 10.80
CA LYS A 1138 13.90 9.25 11.47
C LYS A 1138 13.22 9.06 12.81
N LEU A 1139 12.78 7.85 13.12
CA LEU A 1139 12.05 7.55 14.36
C LEU A 1139 12.89 7.89 15.62
N GLN A 1140 14.19 7.58 15.60
CA GLN A 1140 15.17 7.92 16.64
C GLN A 1140 15.39 9.43 16.89
N TYR A 1141 14.83 10.32 16.06
CA TYR A 1141 14.82 11.78 16.31
C TYR A 1141 13.52 12.25 16.99
N VAL A 1142 12.58 11.34 17.27
CA VAL A 1142 11.34 11.62 18.00
C VAL A 1142 11.56 11.34 19.50
N PRO A 1143 11.30 12.31 20.41
CA PRO A 1143 11.50 12.09 21.84
C PRO A 1143 10.65 10.95 22.40
N GLY A 1144 11.30 10.02 23.10
CA GLY A 1144 10.72 8.77 23.58
C GLY A 1144 11.02 7.54 22.70
N TYR A 1145 11.67 7.73 21.55
CA TYR A 1145 12.05 6.66 20.60
C TYR A 1145 13.54 6.67 20.28
N GLU A 1146 14.39 7.34 21.07
CA GLU A 1146 15.83 7.47 20.83
C GLU A 1146 16.58 6.11 20.78
N THR A 1147 16.00 5.04 21.34
CA THR A 1147 16.61 3.70 21.45
C THR A 1147 16.01 2.63 20.54
N VAL A 1148 14.93 2.91 19.78
CA VAL A 1148 14.30 1.92 18.90
C VAL A 1148 15.04 1.80 17.56
N SER A 1149 14.73 0.77 16.76
CA SER A 1149 15.31 0.61 15.43
C SER A 1149 15.05 1.84 14.54
N GLY A 1150 16.06 2.21 13.75
CA GLY A 1150 16.04 3.42 12.91
C GLY A 1150 15.65 3.18 11.45
N GLY A 1151 15.41 1.92 11.08
CA GLY A 1151 15.22 1.48 9.70
C GLY A 1151 13.81 1.64 9.18
N ALA A 1152 13.69 1.92 7.89
CA ALA A 1152 12.44 1.98 7.15
C ALA A 1152 12.56 1.09 5.91
N VAL A 1153 11.57 0.24 5.66
CA VAL A 1153 11.53 -0.75 4.58
C VAL A 1153 10.44 -0.39 3.56
N ARG A 1154 9.38 -1.19 3.31
CA ARG A 1154 8.34 -0.78 2.35
C ARG A 1154 7.36 0.25 2.91
N MET A 1155 6.64 0.94 2.03
CA MET A 1155 5.64 1.95 2.38
C MET A 1155 4.44 2.01 1.43
N ASP A 1156 3.31 2.49 1.96
CA ASP A 1156 2.10 2.90 1.22
C ASP A 1156 1.63 4.27 1.75
N TYR A 1157 0.76 4.99 1.03
CA TYR A 1157 0.39 6.36 1.34
C TYR A 1157 -1.08 6.72 1.13
N THR A 1158 -1.50 7.78 1.82
CA THR A 1158 -2.82 8.41 1.62
C THR A 1158 -2.67 9.89 1.31
N GLN A 1159 -3.48 10.38 0.36
CA GLN A 1159 -3.64 11.81 0.09
C GLN A 1159 -5.09 12.24 0.32
N GLN A 1160 -5.31 13.14 1.27
CA GLN A 1160 -6.64 13.65 1.61
C GLN A 1160 -6.60 15.15 1.89
N ASN A 1161 -7.43 15.93 1.18
CA ASN A 1161 -7.54 17.39 1.32
C ASN A 1161 -6.20 18.18 1.20
N GLY A 1162 -5.18 17.60 0.55
CA GLY A 1162 -3.83 18.17 0.44
C GLY A 1162 -2.91 17.84 1.62
N GLY A 1163 -3.36 17.03 2.58
CA GLY A 1163 -2.49 16.28 3.49
C GLY A 1163 -1.93 15.03 2.81
N LEU A 1164 -0.76 14.61 3.26
CA LEU A 1164 -0.07 13.37 2.85
C LEU A 1164 0.38 12.62 4.12
N TYR A 1165 0.01 11.34 4.21
CA TYR A 1165 0.49 10.43 5.24
C TYR A 1165 1.12 9.21 4.58
N LEU A 1166 2.30 8.82 5.06
CA LEU A 1166 2.99 7.58 4.71
C LEU A 1166 2.81 6.59 5.85
N TYR A 1167 2.59 5.33 5.50
CA TYR A 1167 2.54 4.17 6.37
C TYR A 1167 3.72 3.29 5.99
N VAL A 1168 4.60 3.01 6.93
CA VAL A 1168 5.95 2.51 6.63
C VAL A 1168 6.31 1.40 7.61
N GLY A 1169 6.76 0.26 7.09
CA GLY A 1169 7.37 -0.77 7.92
C GLY A 1169 8.69 -0.26 8.51
N PHE A 1170 8.87 -0.37 9.82
CA PHE A 1170 10.08 0.04 10.54
C PHE A 1170 10.78 -1.15 11.22
N GLY A 1171 10.62 -2.37 10.69
CA GLY A 1171 11.20 -3.59 11.24
C GLY A 1171 10.73 -3.84 12.68
N GLU A 1172 11.66 -4.05 13.61
CA GLU A 1172 11.43 -4.24 15.05
C GLU A 1172 10.63 -3.13 15.75
N ALA A 1173 10.45 -1.96 15.13
CA ALA A 1173 9.61 -0.88 15.67
C ALA A 1173 8.18 -0.86 15.11
N GLY A 1174 7.78 -1.90 14.38
CA GLY A 1174 6.44 -2.09 13.84
C GLY A 1174 6.06 -1.12 12.73
N LEU A 1175 4.76 -0.81 12.62
CA LEU A 1175 4.22 0.06 11.59
C LEU A 1175 4.21 1.53 12.05
N VAL A 1176 4.89 2.40 11.32
CA VAL A 1176 4.97 3.83 11.61
C VAL A 1176 4.13 4.63 10.61
N LYS A 1177 3.26 5.51 11.14
CA LYS A 1177 2.49 6.49 10.38
C LYS A 1177 3.15 7.87 10.47
N ILE A 1178 3.58 8.41 9.33
CA ILE A 1178 4.29 9.69 9.23
C ILE A 1178 3.47 10.71 8.44
N ASN A 1179 3.23 11.89 9.01
CA ASN A 1179 2.65 13.02 8.28
C ASN A 1179 3.73 13.75 7.49
N TYR A 1180 3.64 13.72 6.16
CA TYR A 1180 4.58 14.33 5.20
C TYR A 1180 4.02 15.54 4.45
N THR A 1181 2.88 16.07 4.91
CA THR A 1181 2.16 17.24 4.35
C THR A 1181 3.07 18.46 4.21
N ASP A 1182 3.88 18.77 5.23
CA ASP A 1182 5.06 19.61 5.08
C ASP A 1182 6.28 18.70 4.89
N SER A 1183 6.66 18.48 3.63
CA SER A 1183 7.73 17.55 3.29
C SER A 1183 9.13 18.02 3.71
N ALA A 1184 9.26 19.23 4.26
CA ALA A 1184 10.48 19.72 4.90
C ALA A 1184 10.50 19.47 6.42
N ASN A 1185 9.34 19.24 7.05
CA ASN A 1185 9.18 19.02 8.49
C ASN A 1185 8.22 17.85 8.76
N PRO A 1186 8.56 16.61 8.33
CA PRO A 1186 7.70 15.45 8.57
C PRO A 1186 7.59 15.10 10.06
N LEU A 1187 6.44 14.58 10.49
CA LEU A 1187 6.12 14.32 11.89
C LEU A 1187 5.54 12.93 12.11
N LEU A 1188 5.90 12.29 13.22
CA LEU A 1188 5.22 11.08 13.69
C LEU A 1188 3.74 11.40 13.96
N ALA A 1189 2.84 10.63 13.37
CA ALA A 1189 1.39 10.75 13.53
C ALA A 1189 0.77 9.55 14.26
N GLY A 1190 1.41 8.39 14.22
CA GLY A 1190 1.05 7.19 14.97
C GLY A 1190 2.11 6.09 14.80
N ILE A 1191 2.07 5.08 15.66
CA ILE A 1191 2.91 3.87 15.59
C ILE A 1191 2.08 2.69 16.12
N HIS A 1192 2.25 1.51 15.54
CA HIS A 1192 1.69 0.25 16.04
C HIS A 1192 2.81 -0.78 16.13
N ASP A 1193 3.06 -1.25 17.34
CA ASP A 1193 4.07 -2.26 17.66
C ASP A 1193 3.66 -3.63 17.06
N THR A 1194 4.60 -4.40 16.52
CA THR A 1194 4.32 -5.71 15.90
C THR A 1194 5.16 -6.82 16.55
N ALA A 1195 4.97 -8.07 16.15
CA ALA A 1195 5.50 -9.22 16.88
C ALA A 1195 6.93 -9.62 16.48
N ALA A 1196 7.40 -9.18 15.30
CA ALA A 1196 8.76 -9.41 14.82
C ALA A 1196 9.30 -8.23 13.98
N GLU A 1197 9.30 -8.32 12.65
CA GLU A 1197 9.81 -7.26 11.75
C GLU A 1197 8.72 -6.83 10.76
N ALA A 1198 8.16 -5.62 10.92
CA ALA A 1198 7.23 -5.06 9.94
C ALA A 1198 7.96 -4.72 8.63
N VAL A 1199 7.86 -5.62 7.64
CA VAL A 1199 8.58 -5.58 6.37
C VAL A 1199 7.80 -4.93 5.22
N ASP A 1200 6.47 -5.15 5.16
CA ASP A 1200 5.61 -4.63 4.09
C ASP A 1200 4.22 -4.22 4.60
N VAL A 1201 3.57 -3.28 3.90
CA VAL A 1201 2.26 -2.74 4.27
C VAL A 1201 1.46 -2.26 3.06
N VAL A 1202 0.17 -2.61 3.02
CA VAL A 1202 -0.79 -2.13 2.01
C VAL A 1202 -2.08 -1.59 2.64
N ILE A 1203 -2.68 -0.59 2.00
CA ILE A 1203 -3.89 0.13 2.39
C ILE A 1203 -5.07 -0.27 1.50
N ALA A 1204 -5.88 -1.23 1.95
CA ALA A 1204 -7.12 -1.60 1.27
C ALA A 1204 -8.36 -1.25 2.11
N ASN A 1205 -9.31 -0.54 1.47
CA ASN A 1205 -10.54 -0.07 2.12
C ASN A 1205 -10.31 0.74 3.43
N GLY A 1206 -9.23 1.54 3.50
CA GLY A 1206 -8.91 2.33 4.70
C GLY A 1206 -8.43 1.51 5.91
N ARG A 1207 -8.18 0.22 5.73
CA ARG A 1207 -7.50 -0.67 6.68
C ARG A 1207 -6.05 -0.87 6.24
N LEU A 1208 -5.19 -1.22 7.19
CA LEU A 1208 -3.79 -1.57 6.94
C LEU A 1208 -3.63 -3.08 7.10
N TYR A 1209 -2.91 -3.69 6.17
CA TYR A 1209 -2.52 -5.10 6.21
C TYR A 1209 -0.99 -5.11 6.17
N VAL A 1210 -0.37 -5.75 7.16
CA VAL A 1210 1.07 -5.67 7.40
C VAL A 1210 1.65 -7.09 7.36
N ALA A 1211 2.73 -7.22 6.61
CA ALA A 1211 3.62 -8.37 6.63
C ALA A 1211 4.66 -8.15 7.74
N ASP A 1212 4.69 -9.03 8.75
CA ASP A 1212 5.49 -8.91 9.97
C ASP A 1212 6.66 -9.93 10.00
N GLY A 1213 7.08 -10.43 8.82
CA GLY A 1213 8.13 -11.43 8.69
C GLY A 1213 7.76 -12.72 9.42
N GLY A 1214 8.63 -13.15 10.35
CA GLY A 1214 8.39 -14.25 11.28
C GLY A 1214 7.19 -14.05 12.23
N GLY A 1215 6.64 -12.83 12.29
CA GLY A 1215 5.39 -12.52 12.99
C GLY A 1215 4.13 -12.93 12.21
N GLY A 1216 4.21 -13.15 10.89
CA GLY A 1216 3.05 -13.43 10.05
C GLY A 1216 2.26 -12.17 9.66
N LEU A 1217 0.93 -12.23 9.72
CA LEU A 1217 0.05 -11.17 9.21
C LEU A 1217 -0.65 -10.39 10.33
N VAL A 1218 -0.43 -9.07 10.37
CA VAL A 1218 -1.11 -8.13 11.27
C VAL A 1218 -2.09 -7.26 10.48
N PHE A 1219 -3.29 -7.06 11.02
CA PHE A 1219 -4.35 -6.28 10.36
C PHE A 1219 -4.87 -5.18 11.29
N LEU A 1220 -4.97 -3.95 10.80
CA LEU A 1220 -5.36 -2.76 11.57
C LEU A 1220 -6.57 -2.06 10.93
N LYS A 1221 -7.50 -1.62 11.76
CA LYS A 1221 -8.75 -0.93 11.40
C LYS A 1221 -9.06 0.24 12.33
#